data_AF-A0A1A2X2E7-F1
#
_entry.id   AF-A0A1A2X2E7-F1
#
_cell.length_a   1.000
_cell.length_b   1.000
_cell.length_c   1.000
_cell.angle_alpha   90.00
_cell.angle_beta   90.00
_cell.angle_gamma   90.00
#
_symmetry.space_group_name_H-M   'P 1'
#
loop_
_entity.id
_entity.type
_entity.pdbx_description
1 polymer ?
#
loop_
_entity_poly.entity_id
_entity_poly.type
_entity_poly.pdbx_seq_one_letter_code
_entity_poly.pdbx_strand_id
1 'polypeptide(L)'
;YYELGLPAGIASDGSEVIGEPAARRGIAIQARVNMETFAADGSVVPAAGTLTVFSPPSGPGVRVDTYGRPGLVTSPRYDSLLAKVITHVRGTSWPAAVRKARTALGEFGVEGVRTNIGLLRELLGDSGIQSGWVTTDFLDEKLPALAAAALAHQQDVRVAPVELYPGEEVLRAQLAGTVVEVAAEGEAFGAGAPLVVLEAMKMQHVLTAPDPLRTVRSLVAPGQVVGTGDPLLVFTRTGAEDGTESYSTAMDLDRPRADLDEVHGRHLLTRDEGREAAVAKRHARGRRTARENITDLVDPGSFVEYGALAIAAQRSRRSEEDLIANTPADGLVAGLARIGGAEAVVVSYDYTVLAGTQGMRNHAKTDRVFELATRKRLPVVLFAEGGGGRPGDTDVGGHAGLDVPTFRMLAALSGRVPLVSIVSGRCFAGNAALAGVCDVIIATPDANIGMGGPAMIEGGGLGVYPPEAIGPIDVQRHNGVVDLVARDEAHAVSLAKQYLSYFDGPIREWAAPDPRAARHVIPENRLRAYDVHRVIESIFDVGSVLELRPDYGVGIVTALVRVEGVAYGLIANSTHHLGGAIDAEAADKAGDFLALCESFRLPLVSLCDTPGFMVGPDAEKEAAVRRFGRMFVLGARLTVPLGMIILRKGYGLGAMAMAGGSFRAPQFTVAWPTGEIGGMGLEGAVRLGFSKELAAEQDPIQRQQLFDKLVAAAYQHGKALRSATTFELDDVIDPADSRAWITRLPGG
;
A
#
# COMPACT_ATOMS: atom_id res chain seq x y z
N TYR A 1 2.21 63.15 66.03
CA TYR A 1 1.08 63.80 65.31
C TYR A 1 1.48 65.03 64.47
N TYR A 2 2.77 65.23 64.13
CA TYR A 2 3.20 66.28 63.18
C TYR A 2 4.12 65.76 62.05
N GLU A 3 4.20 64.44 61.83
CA GLU A 3 5.11 63.83 60.84
C GLU A 3 4.38 63.17 59.65
N LEU A 4 3.18 63.64 59.31
CA LEU A 4 2.43 63.09 58.15
C LEU A 4 2.82 63.72 56.80
N GLY A 5 3.85 64.57 56.75
CA GLY A 5 4.30 65.20 55.49
C GLY A 5 3.20 65.98 54.77
N LEU A 6 2.25 66.55 55.51
CA LEU A 6 1.15 67.32 54.95
C LEU A 6 1.65 68.70 54.47
N PRO A 7 1.04 69.28 53.42
CA PRO A 7 1.37 70.63 52.96
C PRO A 7 1.28 71.67 54.09
N ALA A 8 2.16 72.67 54.06
CA ALA A 8 2.22 73.72 55.08
C ALA A 8 0.85 74.38 55.29
N GLY A 9 0.35 74.37 56.53
CA GLY A 9 -0.97 74.91 56.90
C GLY A 9 -2.09 73.88 57.03
N ILE A 10 -1.83 72.58 56.81
CA ILE A 10 -2.81 71.50 57.05
C ILE A 10 -2.39 70.64 58.25
N ALA A 11 -3.27 70.52 59.24
CA ALA A 11 -3.12 69.62 60.39
C ALA A 11 -4.41 68.82 60.63
N SER A 12 -4.30 67.58 61.11
CA SER A 12 -5.45 66.79 61.52
C SER A 12 -5.13 65.95 62.76
N ASP A 13 -6.06 65.91 63.70
CA ASP A 13 -5.96 65.13 64.95
C ASP A 13 -6.75 63.81 64.90
N GLY A 14 -7.32 63.47 63.73
CA GLY A 14 -8.17 62.31 63.54
C GLY A 14 -9.66 62.58 63.71
N SER A 15 -10.06 63.76 64.18
CA SER A 15 -11.47 64.19 64.27
C SER A 15 -11.78 65.47 63.49
N GLU A 16 -10.83 66.39 63.38
CA GLU A 16 -10.94 67.59 62.56
C GLU A 16 -9.72 67.79 61.65
N VAL A 17 -9.91 68.52 60.57
CA VAL A 17 -8.83 68.97 59.66
C VAL A 17 -8.82 70.49 59.65
N ILE A 18 -7.70 71.09 60.04
CA ILE A 18 -7.47 72.54 59.98
C ILE A 18 -6.68 72.83 58.72
N GLY A 19 -7.20 73.71 57.84
CA GLY A 19 -6.64 74.06 56.52
C GLY A 19 -7.59 73.67 55.37
N GLU A 20 -7.40 74.22 54.16
CA GLU A 20 -8.21 73.81 52.99
C GLU A 20 -7.76 72.42 52.49
N PRO A 21 -8.58 71.36 52.60
CA PRO A 21 -8.21 70.05 52.10
C PRO A 21 -8.07 70.10 50.58
N ALA A 22 -7.11 69.35 50.02
CA ALA A 22 -7.00 69.19 48.58
C ALA A 22 -8.35 68.81 47.96
N ALA A 23 -8.73 69.48 46.86
CA ALA A 23 -10.03 69.28 46.22
C ALA A 23 -10.24 67.80 45.84
N ARG A 24 -11.10 67.11 46.60
CA ARG A 24 -11.46 65.71 46.37
C ARG A 24 -12.33 65.62 45.11
N ARG A 25 -11.79 65.04 44.04
CA ARG A 25 -12.51 64.86 42.77
C ARG A 25 -13.21 63.49 42.75
N GLY A 26 -14.52 63.50 42.96
CA GLY A 26 -15.35 62.29 42.90
C GLY A 26 -15.26 61.41 44.15
N ILE A 27 -15.66 60.14 44.02
CA ILE A 27 -15.68 59.15 45.11
C ILE A 27 -14.88 57.92 44.70
N ALA A 28 -14.05 57.40 45.61
CA ALA A 28 -13.35 56.13 45.44
C ALA A 28 -13.71 55.12 46.54
N ILE A 29 -13.87 53.86 46.17
CA ILE A 29 -14.08 52.73 47.10
C ILE A 29 -12.99 51.69 46.84
N GLN A 30 -12.23 51.33 47.88
CA GLN A 30 -11.28 50.21 47.85
C GLN A 30 -11.88 49.01 48.59
N ALA A 31 -12.00 47.88 47.91
CA ALA A 31 -12.35 46.59 48.48
C ALA A 31 -11.11 45.69 48.55
N ARG A 32 -10.87 45.06 49.71
CA ARG A 32 -9.73 44.14 49.93
C ARG A 32 -10.20 42.69 49.75
N VAL A 33 -9.83 42.13 48.61
CA VAL A 33 -10.11 40.74 48.27
C VAL A 33 -9.04 39.87 48.91
N ASN A 34 -9.47 39.02 49.83
CA ASN A 34 -8.63 38.13 50.63
C ASN A 34 -8.90 36.67 50.26
N MET A 35 -7.89 35.81 50.39
CA MET A 35 -7.94 34.35 50.24
C MET A 35 -8.50 33.71 51.51
N GLU A 36 -9.69 34.13 51.90
CA GLU A 36 -10.39 33.63 53.07
C GLU A 36 -11.89 33.70 52.82
N THR A 37 -12.65 32.90 53.54
CA THR A 37 -14.10 32.99 53.57
C THR A 37 -14.57 32.94 55.02
N PHE A 38 -15.86 33.10 55.25
CA PHE A 38 -16.45 33.07 56.59
C PHE A 38 -17.40 31.87 56.68
N ALA A 39 -17.30 31.10 57.76
CA ALA A 39 -18.27 30.07 58.07
C ALA A 39 -19.58 30.68 58.61
N ALA A 40 -20.63 29.86 58.68
CA ALA A 40 -21.96 30.31 59.12
C ALA A 40 -21.99 30.84 60.57
N ASP A 41 -21.00 30.46 61.39
CA ASP A 41 -20.82 30.94 62.76
C ASP A 41 -19.99 32.24 62.86
N GLY A 42 -19.58 32.80 61.71
CA GLY A 42 -18.77 34.02 61.63
C GLY A 42 -17.25 33.80 61.74
N SER A 43 -16.78 32.56 61.87
CA SER A 43 -15.34 32.27 61.90
C SER A 43 -14.67 32.40 60.54
N VAL A 44 -13.41 32.85 60.51
CA VAL A 44 -12.62 33.01 59.28
C VAL A 44 -12.01 31.67 58.88
N VAL A 45 -12.24 31.26 57.64
CA VAL A 45 -11.68 30.04 57.04
C VAL A 45 -10.63 30.44 56.00
N PRO A 46 -9.32 30.22 56.26
CA PRO A 46 -8.27 30.55 55.31
C PRO A 46 -8.34 29.64 54.08
N ALA A 47 -7.90 30.16 52.93
CA ALA A 47 -7.83 29.43 51.68
C ALA A 47 -6.44 29.58 51.05
N ALA A 48 -5.94 28.47 50.50
CA ALA A 48 -4.71 28.42 49.72
C ALA A 48 -4.89 27.39 48.60
N GLY A 49 -4.16 27.55 47.51
CA GLY A 49 -4.25 26.69 46.34
C GLY A 49 -3.69 27.36 45.10
N THR A 50 -3.93 26.78 43.93
CA THR A 50 -3.51 27.37 42.66
C THR A 50 -4.64 28.23 42.10
N LEU A 51 -4.35 29.47 41.73
CA LEU A 51 -5.29 30.31 41.00
C LEU A 51 -5.44 29.78 39.57
N THR A 52 -6.39 28.87 39.34
CA THR A 52 -6.63 28.27 38.02
C THR A 52 -7.22 29.27 37.03
N VAL A 53 -8.07 30.18 37.54
CA VAL A 53 -8.55 31.36 36.84
C VAL A 53 -8.28 32.57 37.72
N PHE A 54 -7.70 33.61 37.12
CA PHE A 54 -7.51 34.90 37.79
C PHE A 54 -7.63 36.03 36.79
N SER A 55 -8.77 36.73 36.83
CA SER A 55 -9.13 37.80 35.91
C SER A 55 -9.58 39.03 36.69
N PRO A 56 -8.66 39.94 37.06
CA PRO A 56 -9.00 41.20 37.72
C PRO A 56 -10.00 42.04 36.93
N PRO A 57 -10.96 42.72 37.58
CA PRO A 57 -11.86 43.63 36.90
C PRO A 57 -11.09 44.81 36.30
N SER A 58 -11.56 45.30 35.17
CA SER A 58 -10.86 46.32 34.37
C SER A 58 -11.82 47.39 33.85
N GLY A 59 -11.31 48.33 33.07
CA GLY A 59 -12.09 49.41 32.46
C GLY A 59 -11.99 50.77 33.18
N PRO A 60 -12.61 51.82 32.63
CA PRO A 60 -12.41 53.19 33.09
C PRO A 60 -12.80 53.39 34.56
N GLY A 61 -11.86 53.87 35.38
CA GLY A 61 -12.09 54.11 36.81
C GLY A 61 -12.19 52.84 37.65
N VAL A 62 -11.61 51.74 37.18
CA VAL A 62 -11.31 50.53 37.98
C VAL A 62 -9.80 50.33 37.95
N ARG A 63 -9.20 50.16 39.13
CA ARG A 63 -7.77 49.86 39.32
C ARG A 63 -7.67 48.66 40.24
N VAL A 64 -6.79 47.73 39.94
CA VAL A 64 -6.52 46.58 40.80
C VAL A 64 -5.04 46.51 41.12
N ASP A 65 -4.72 46.56 42.41
CA ASP A 65 -3.37 46.34 42.92
C ASP A 65 -3.34 44.92 43.48
N THR A 66 -2.65 44.01 42.82
CA THR A 66 -2.62 42.58 43.19
C THR A 66 -1.27 41.96 42.86
N TYR A 67 -0.93 40.89 43.57
CA TYR A 67 0.18 40.00 43.21
C TYR A 67 -0.30 38.73 42.49
N GLY A 68 -1.62 38.54 42.36
CA GLY A 68 -2.25 37.38 41.75
C GLY A 68 -2.06 37.34 40.23
N ARG A 69 -1.90 36.11 39.70
CA ARG A 69 -1.90 35.80 38.26
C ARG A 69 -2.35 34.35 38.06
N PRO A 70 -2.92 33.98 36.90
CA PRO A 70 -3.23 32.57 36.62
C PRO A 70 -2.01 31.68 36.81
N GLY A 71 -2.21 30.52 37.42
CA GLY A 71 -1.17 29.54 37.77
C GLY A 71 -0.34 29.90 39.02
N LEU A 72 -0.61 31.03 39.69
CA LEU A 72 0.05 31.33 40.96
C LEU A 72 -0.45 30.39 42.05
N VAL A 73 0.49 29.68 42.70
CA VAL A 73 0.22 28.88 43.88
C VAL A 73 0.32 29.78 45.11
N THR A 74 -0.79 29.96 45.80
CA THR A 74 -0.86 30.79 47.00
C THR A 74 -0.51 29.97 48.23
N SER A 75 0.23 30.58 49.15
CA SER A 75 0.75 29.90 50.33
C SER A 75 0.01 30.38 51.58
N PRO A 76 -0.44 29.48 52.46
CA PRO A 76 -1.07 29.88 53.73
C PRO A 76 -0.06 30.43 54.74
N ARG A 77 1.24 30.53 54.39
CA ARG A 77 2.30 31.07 55.26
C ARG A 77 2.38 32.60 55.26
N TYR A 78 1.73 33.28 54.31
CA TYR A 78 1.73 34.73 54.16
C TYR A 78 0.31 35.29 54.33
N ASP A 79 0.19 36.63 54.41
CA ASP A 79 -1.10 37.33 54.57
C ASP A 79 -2.11 36.97 53.47
N SER A 80 -3.40 36.96 53.81
CA SER A 80 -4.47 36.51 52.91
C SER A 80 -4.82 37.52 51.82
N LEU A 81 -4.35 38.77 51.87
CA LEU A 81 -4.69 39.80 50.89
C LEU A 81 -4.24 39.41 49.47
N LEU A 82 -5.20 39.05 48.61
CA LEU A 82 -4.96 38.70 47.21
C LEU A 82 -4.91 39.93 46.30
N ALA A 83 -5.88 40.83 46.43
CA ALA A 83 -6.04 41.97 45.55
C ALA A 83 -6.76 43.13 46.24
N LYS A 84 -6.40 44.37 45.89
CA LYS A 84 -7.14 45.58 46.25
C LYS A 84 -7.88 46.06 45.01
N VAL A 85 -9.20 45.99 45.00
CA VAL A 85 -10.04 46.50 43.91
C VAL A 85 -10.45 47.92 44.25
N ILE A 86 -9.98 48.89 43.49
CA ILE A 86 -10.23 50.32 43.69
C ILE A 86 -11.09 50.83 42.55
N THR A 87 -12.30 51.29 42.87
CA THR A 87 -13.20 51.91 41.90
C THR A 87 -13.31 53.41 42.14
N HIS A 88 -13.48 54.19 41.08
CA HIS A 88 -13.62 55.64 41.11
C HIS A 88 -14.75 56.11 40.20
N VAL A 89 -15.55 57.06 40.70
CA VAL A 89 -16.57 57.79 39.94
C VAL A 89 -16.28 59.29 40.01
N ARG A 90 -16.45 60.00 38.88
CA ARG A 90 -16.11 61.44 38.79
C ARG A 90 -17.06 62.36 39.56
N GLY A 91 -18.33 61.98 39.71
CA GLY A 91 -19.33 62.73 40.48
C GLY A 91 -19.38 62.35 41.96
N THR A 92 -20.29 62.97 42.71
CA THR A 92 -20.48 62.76 44.16
C THR A 92 -21.60 61.78 44.51
N SER A 93 -22.08 60.99 43.53
CA SER A 93 -23.14 60.01 43.76
C SER A 93 -22.59 58.77 44.46
N TRP A 94 -22.83 58.67 45.77
CA TRP A 94 -22.49 57.49 46.57
C TRP A 94 -23.13 56.19 46.04
N PRO A 95 -24.43 56.16 45.66
CA PRO A 95 -25.01 54.97 45.05
C PRO A 95 -24.31 54.55 43.75
N ALA A 96 -23.80 55.50 42.95
CA ALA A 96 -23.02 55.16 41.76
C ALA A 96 -21.65 54.56 42.10
N ALA A 97 -20.98 55.06 43.15
CA ALA A 97 -19.72 54.49 43.63
C ALA A 97 -19.91 53.05 44.14
N VAL A 98 -20.93 52.82 44.99
CA VAL A 98 -21.25 51.49 45.54
C VAL A 98 -21.62 50.51 44.42
N ARG A 99 -22.48 50.91 43.47
CA ARG A 99 -22.81 50.07 42.31
C ARG A 99 -21.55 49.70 41.52
N LYS A 100 -20.67 50.67 41.25
CA LYS A 100 -19.43 50.40 40.50
C LYS A 100 -18.49 49.45 41.23
N ALA A 101 -18.34 49.59 42.56
CA ALA A 101 -17.56 48.66 43.38
C ALA A 101 -18.16 47.24 43.36
N ARG A 102 -19.50 47.12 43.49
CA ARG A 102 -20.20 45.83 43.46
C ARG A 102 -20.11 45.16 42.08
N THR A 103 -20.21 45.92 40.99
CA THR A 103 -20.01 45.43 39.62
C THR A 103 -18.57 44.95 39.42
N ALA A 104 -17.57 45.74 39.80
CA ALA A 104 -16.17 45.35 39.66
C ALA A 104 -15.85 44.07 40.44
N LEU A 105 -16.40 43.89 41.65
CA LEU A 105 -16.27 42.64 42.39
C LEU A 105 -17.03 41.47 41.75
N GLY A 106 -18.16 41.73 41.07
CA GLY A 106 -18.91 40.72 40.34
C GLY A 106 -18.23 40.23 39.06
N GLU A 107 -17.41 41.08 38.43
CA GLU A 107 -16.61 40.75 37.24
C GLU A 107 -15.26 40.11 37.60
N PHE A 108 -14.88 40.09 38.88
CA PHE A 108 -13.60 39.53 39.30
C PHE A 108 -13.66 37.99 39.29
N GLY A 109 -13.19 37.38 38.22
CA GLY A 109 -13.08 35.94 38.07
C GLY A 109 -11.88 35.39 38.87
N VAL A 110 -12.16 34.61 39.92
CA VAL A 110 -11.14 33.90 40.70
C VAL A 110 -11.60 32.46 40.90
N GLU A 111 -10.83 31.49 40.41
CA GLU A 111 -11.06 30.05 40.62
C GLU A 111 -9.82 29.38 41.22
N GLY A 112 -10.03 28.22 41.87
CA GLY A 112 -8.99 27.42 42.51
C GLY A 112 -8.59 27.86 43.92
N VAL A 113 -8.94 29.09 44.33
CA VAL A 113 -8.80 29.56 45.73
C VAL A 113 -10.07 30.31 46.14
N ARG A 114 -10.63 29.97 47.31
CA ARG A 114 -11.79 30.69 47.86
C ARG A 114 -11.42 32.09 48.31
N THR A 115 -12.33 33.05 48.10
CA THR A 115 -12.12 34.45 48.47
C THR A 115 -13.33 35.06 49.18
N ASN A 116 -13.13 36.22 49.80
CA ASN A 116 -14.20 36.99 50.46
C ASN A 116 -15.02 37.88 49.49
N ILE A 117 -14.86 37.72 48.17
CA ILE A 117 -15.57 38.53 47.15
C ILE A 117 -17.08 38.50 47.37
N GLY A 118 -17.64 37.32 47.66
CA GLY A 118 -19.08 37.16 47.94
C GLY A 118 -19.54 38.02 49.12
N LEU A 119 -18.80 37.97 50.24
CA LEU A 119 -19.11 38.77 51.43
C LEU A 119 -19.03 40.27 51.15
N LEU A 120 -17.99 40.71 50.43
CA LEU A 120 -17.83 42.14 50.06
C LEU A 120 -18.98 42.64 49.18
N ARG A 121 -19.51 41.78 48.29
CA ARG A 121 -20.66 42.11 47.45
C ARG A 121 -21.96 42.21 48.23
N GLU A 122 -22.16 41.35 49.23
CA GLU A 122 -23.31 41.42 50.13
C GLU A 122 -23.22 42.66 51.04
N LEU A 123 -22.03 42.94 51.59
CA LEU A 123 -21.79 44.14 52.38
C LEU A 123 -22.10 45.43 51.61
N LEU A 124 -21.64 45.54 50.36
CA LEU A 124 -21.96 46.69 49.49
C LEU A 124 -23.44 46.73 49.07
N GLY A 125 -24.18 45.64 49.21
CA GLY A 125 -25.61 45.56 48.97
C GLY A 125 -26.46 46.09 50.13
N ASP A 126 -25.93 46.09 51.35
CA ASP A 126 -26.67 46.44 52.57
C ASP A 126 -27.13 47.90 52.58
N SER A 127 -28.35 48.14 53.06
CA SER A 127 -28.98 49.46 53.09
C SER A 127 -28.24 50.46 53.98
N GLY A 128 -27.58 50.00 55.04
CA GLY A 128 -26.73 50.81 55.91
C GLY A 128 -25.52 51.36 55.16
N ILE A 129 -24.82 50.52 54.38
CA ILE A 129 -23.69 50.95 53.55
C ILE A 129 -24.15 51.88 52.42
N GLN A 130 -25.36 51.66 51.86
CA GLN A 130 -25.91 52.56 50.84
C GLN A 130 -26.23 53.99 51.35
N SER A 131 -26.31 54.18 52.67
CA SER A 131 -26.60 55.50 53.27
C SER A 131 -25.41 56.46 53.29
N GLY A 132 -24.18 55.96 53.09
CA GLY A 132 -22.97 56.78 52.91
C GLY A 132 -21.86 56.55 53.94
N TRP A 133 -22.19 56.14 55.17
CA TRP A 133 -21.23 55.80 56.21
C TRP A 133 -21.86 54.83 57.23
N VAL A 134 -21.01 54.08 57.93
CA VAL A 134 -21.41 53.14 59.01
C VAL A 134 -20.46 53.30 60.20
N THR A 135 -20.85 52.80 61.37
CA THR A 135 -20.01 52.73 62.57
C THR A 135 -19.04 51.56 62.51
N THR A 136 -18.05 51.52 63.41
CA THR A 136 -17.06 50.44 63.50
C THR A 136 -17.69 49.07 63.81
N ASP A 137 -18.77 49.07 64.58
CA ASP A 137 -19.40 47.85 65.08
C ASP A 137 -20.37 47.23 64.05
N PHE A 138 -20.66 47.96 62.98
CA PHE A 138 -21.65 47.57 61.97
C PHE A 138 -21.34 46.23 61.30
N LEU A 139 -20.08 45.96 60.97
CA LEU A 139 -19.71 44.70 60.33
C LEU A 139 -19.91 43.54 61.29
N ASP A 140 -19.49 43.67 62.55
CA ASP A 140 -19.60 42.60 63.56
C ASP A 140 -21.08 42.26 63.84
N GLU A 141 -21.95 43.26 63.89
CA GLU A 141 -23.40 43.06 64.05
C GLU A 141 -24.06 42.35 62.85
N LYS A 142 -23.56 42.60 61.64
CA LYS A 142 -24.17 42.11 60.38
C LYS A 142 -23.51 40.85 59.83
N LEU A 143 -22.31 40.51 60.29
CA LEU A 143 -21.47 39.45 59.73
C LEU A 143 -22.17 38.10 59.61
N PRO A 144 -22.92 37.58 60.62
CA PRO A 144 -23.58 36.29 60.50
C PRO A 144 -24.59 36.23 59.35
N ALA A 145 -25.38 37.29 59.17
CA ALA A 145 -26.38 37.38 58.10
C ALA A 145 -25.72 37.52 56.72
N LEU A 146 -24.67 38.35 56.61
CA LEU A 146 -23.94 38.56 55.36
C LEU A 146 -23.13 37.32 54.95
N ALA A 147 -22.53 36.61 55.90
CA ALA A 147 -21.80 35.36 55.65
C ALA A 147 -22.74 34.25 55.16
N ALA A 148 -23.92 34.09 55.79
CA ALA A 148 -24.92 33.14 55.34
C ALA A 148 -25.41 33.42 53.91
N ALA A 149 -25.67 34.70 53.58
CA ALA A 149 -26.06 35.10 52.23
C ALA A 149 -24.94 34.88 51.19
N ALA A 150 -23.68 35.14 51.56
CA ALA A 150 -22.53 34.92 50.69
C ALA A 150 -22.27 33.43 50.41
N LEU A 151 -22.47 32.56 51.41
CA LEU A 151 -22.35 31.10 51.27
C LEU A 151 -23.42 30.52 50.33
N ALA A 152 -24.65 31.06 50.35
CA ALA A 152 -25.74 30.61 49.47
C ALA A 152 -25.46 30.86 47.97
N HIS A 153 -24.50 31.72 47.64
CA HIS A 153 -24.12 32.08 46.28
C HIS A 153 -22.71 31.58 45.89
N GLN A 154 -22.05 30.76 46.71
CA GLN A 154 -20.75 30.16 46.37
C GLN A 154 -20.91 29.06 45.32
N GLN A 155 -20.13 29.15 44.24
CA GLN A 155 -19.91 28.03 43.32
C GLN A 155 -18.86 27.09 43.92
N ASP A 156 -19.15 25.79 43.91
CA ASP A 156 -18.19 24.75 44.30
C ASP A 156 -16.91 24.86 43.47
N VAL A 157 -15.75 24.73 44.13
CA VAL A 157 -14.45 24.66 43.47
C VAL A 157 -14.46 23.44 42.54
N ARG A 158 -14.40 23.67 41.23
CA ARG A 158 -14.28 22.58 40.25
C ARG A 158 -12.97 21.83 40.47
N VAL A 159 -13.09 20.63 41.01
CA VAL A 159 -12.01 19.66 41.18
C VAL A 159 -11.50 19.24 39.80
N ALA A 160 -10.17 19.22 39.61
CA ALA A 160 -9.57 18.76 38.35
C ALA A 160 -10.00 17.30 38.06
N PRO A 161 -10.61 17.01 36.89
CA PRO A 161 -10.95 15.65 36.51
C PRO A 161 -9.67 14.85 36.24
N VAL A 162 -9.62 13.62 36.77
CA VAL A 162 -8.58 12.63 36.49
C VAL A 162 -9.24 11.49 35.72
N GLU A 163 -8.70 11.12 34.57
CA GLU A 163 -9.18 9.98 33.79
C GLU A 163 -8.77 8.66 34.48
N LEU A 164 -9.77 7.82 34.75
CA LEU A 164 -9.66 6.53 35.42
C LEU A 164 -10.15 5.42 34.48
N TYR A 165 -9.40 4.33 34.39
CA TYR A 165 -9.83 3.10 33.71
C TYR A 165 -10.79 2.29 34.61
N PRO A 166 -11.60 1.38 34.06
CA PRO A 166 -12.49 0.53 34.87
C PRO A 166 -11.73 -0.19 36.00
N GLY A 167 -12.22 -0.03 37.23
CA GLY A 167 -11.61 -0.59 38.45
C GLY A 167 -10.61 0.33 39.16
N GLU A 168 -10.21 1.46 38.56
CA GLU A 168 -9.36 2.46 39.21
C GLU A 168 -10.16 3.47 40.04
N GLU A 169 -9.59 3.88 41.18
CA GLU A 169 -10.11 4.90 42.08
C GLU A 169 -9.03 5.91 42.46
N VAL A 170 -9.42 7.10 42.92
CA VAL A 170 -8.50 8.18 43.23
C VAL A 170 -8.57 8.60 44.71
N LEU A 171 -7.42 8.60 45.38
CA LEU A 171 -7.26 9.18 46.71
C LEU A 171 -7.10 10.70 46.57
N ARG A 172 -7.90 11.47 47.31
CA ARG A 172 -7.91 12.95 47.25
C ARG A 172 -7.53 13.59 48.58
N ALA A 173 -6.93 14.78 48.52
CA ALA A 173 -6.56 15.55 49.70
C ALA A 173 -7.79 15.99 50.50
N GLN A 174 -7.83 15.68 51.80
CA GLN A 174 -8.93 16.09 52.69
C GLN A 174 -8.80 17.55 53.19
N LEU A 175 -7.61 18.13 53.09
CA LEU A 175 -7.29 19.49 53.50
C LEU A 175 -6.14 20.04 52.67
N ALA A 176 -6.04 21.37 52.56
CA ALA A 176 -4.93 22.03 51.88
C ALA A 176 -3.64 21.89 52.70
N GLY A 177 -2.54 21.50 52.06
CA GLY A 177 -1.26 21.24 52.72
C GLY A 177 -0.12 21.02 51.74
N THR A 178 1.10 20.84 52.26
CA THR A 178 2.27 20.43 51.46
C THR A 178 2.47 18.94 51.58
N VAL A 179 2.57 18.22 50.46
CA VAL A 179 2.86 16.79 50.43
C VAL A 179 4.26 16.55 51.01
N VAL A 180 4.38 15.68 52.01
CA VAL A 180 5.64 15.32 52.65
C VAL A 180 6.11 13.96 52.16
N GLU A 181 5.18 13.01 52.03
CA GLU A 181 5.46 11.62 51.63
C GLU A 181 4.29 11.09 50.79
N VAL A 182 4.60 10.23 49.83
CA VAL A 182 3.63 9.58 48.93
C VAL A 182 4.08 8.14 48.69
N ALA A 183 3.13 7.20 48.76
CA ALA A 183 3.34 5.80 48.46
C ALA A 183 3.87 5.59 47.02
N ALA A 184 4.78 4.63 46.85
CA ALA A 184 5.32 4.30 45.54
C ALA A 184 4.25 3.67 44.63
N GLU A 185 4.43 3.79 43.32
CA GLU A 185 3.54 3.19 42.33
C GLU A 185 3.71 1.65 42.28
N GLY A 186 2.60 0.93 42.15
CA GLY A 186 2.60 -0.52 41.99
C GLY A 186 2.68 -1.35 43.27
N GLU A 187 2.71 -0.71 44.44
CA GLU A 187 2.80 -1.34 45.76
C GLU A 187 1.43 -1.70 46.34
N ALA A 188 1.39 -2.80 47.09
CA ALA A 188 0.19 -3.27 47.77
C ALA A 188 0.19 -2.84 49.23
N PHE A 189 -0.95 -2.29 49.67
CA PHE A 189 -1.16 -1.76 51.02
C PHE A 189 -2.36 -2.44 51.66
N GLY A 190 -2.23 -2.80 52.94
CA GLY A 190 -3.36 -3.24 53.75
C GLY A 190 -4.24 -2.07 54.18
N ALA A 191 -5.47 -2.36 54.61
CA ALA A 191 -6.36 -1.34 55.18
C ALA A 191 -5.68 -0.61 56.35
N GLY A 192 -5.79 0.71 56.37
CA GLY A 192 -5.19 1.59 57.38
C GLY A 192 -3.70 1.92 57.17
N ALA A 193 -3.03 1.34 56.17
CA ALA A 193 -1.63 1.67 55.88
C ALA A 193 -1.50 3.12 55.38
N PRO A 194 -0.44 3.86 55.75
CA PRO A 194 -0.23 5.23 55.29
C PRO A 194 0.06 5.28 53.79
N LEU A 195 -0.61 6.18 53.07
CA LEU A 195 -0.46 6.36 51.63
C LEU A 195 0.11 7.74 51.26
N VAL A 196 -0.33 8.81 51.91
CA VAL A 196 0.15 10.18 51.66
C VAL A 196 0.19 10.94 52.97
N VAL A 197 1.26 11.70 53.22
CA VAL A 197 1.38 12.59 54.38
C VAL A 197 1.33 14.04 53.90
N LEU A 198 0.43 14.86 54.45
CA LEU A 198 0.31 16.29 54.18
C LEU A 198 0.70 17.11 55.41
N GLU A 199 1.55 18.12 55.26
CA GLU A 199 1.86 19.11 56.30
C GLU A 199 0.98 20.36 56.12
N ALA A 200 0.21 20.69 57.15
CA ALA A 200 -0.61 21.89 57.23
C ALA A 200 -0.53 22.48 58.64
N MET A 201 -0.36 23.81 58.74
CA MET A 201 -0.33 24.53 60.03
C MET A 201 0.64 23.94 61.07
N LYS A 202 1.87 23.58 60.66
CA LYS A 202 2.92 22.94 61.50
C LYS A 202 2.57 21.54 62.02
N MET A 203 1.51 20.91 61.51
CA MET A 203 1.05 19.56 61.86
C MET A 203 1.02 18.67 60.61
N GLN A 204 1.32 17.37 60.77
CA GLN A 204 1.24 16.38 59.70
C GLN A 204 -0.06 15.59 59.79
N HIS A 205 -0.70 15.39 58.64
CA HIS A 205 -1.95 14.65 58.46
C HIS A 205 -1.69 13.48 57.52
N VAL A 206 -1.91 12.27 58.02
CA VAL A 206 -1.66 11.03 57.26
C VAL A 206 -2.98 10.56 56.64
N LEU A 207 -3.01 10.45 55.31
CA LEU A 207 -4.08 9.80 54.57
C LEU A 207 -3.72 8.32 54.41
N THR A 208 -4.63 7.46 54.84
CA THR A 208 -4.44 6.01 54.89
C THR A 208 -5.28 5.30 53.84
N ALA A 209 -4.88 4.07 53.53
CA ALA A 209 -5.63 3.16 52.66
C ALA A 209 -6.98 2.82 53.31
N PRO A 210 -8.13 3.13 52.66
CA PRO A 210 -9.44 2.80 53.23
C PRO A 210 -9.68 1.28 53.32
N ASP A 211 -9.16 0.52 52.35
CA ASP A 211 -9.28 -0.92 52.20
C ASP A 211 -7.95 -1.49 51.69
N PRO A 212 -7.75 -2.83 51.65
CA PRO A 212 -6.63 -3.40 50.91
C PRO A 212 -6.66 -2.90 49.47
N LEU A 213 -5.54 -2.37 48.99
CA LEU A 213 -5.44 -1.76 47.67
C LEU A 213 -4.03 -1.89 47.09
N ARG A 214 -3.93 -1.65 45.79
CA ARG A 214 -2.65 -1.50 45.07
C ARG A 214 -2.59 -0.14 44.41
N THR A 215 -1.53 0.61 44.65
CA THR A 215 -1.28 1.91 43.98
C THR A 215 -1.00 1.68 42.50
N VAL A 216 -1.51 2.57 41.65
CA VAL A 216 -1.37 2.49 40.19
C VAL A 216 -0.55 3.66 39.65
N ARG A 217 -0.91 4.89 40.01
CA ARG A 217 -0.24 6.13 39.54
C ARG A 217 -0.17 7.14 40.67
N SER A 218 0.99 7.75 40.92
CA SER A 218 1.09 8.92 41.79
C SER A 218 0.82 10.18 40.97
N LEU A 219 -0.03 11.06 41.48
CA LEU A 219 -0.41 12.32 40.82
C LEU A 219 0.26 13.54 41.47
N VAL A 220 0.99 13.32 42.57
CA VAL A 220 1.69 14.36 43.32
C VAL A 220 3.09 13.91 43.72
N ALA A 221 3.96 14.87 44.02
CA ALA A 221 5.32 14.63 44.51
C ALA A 221 5.55 15.24 45.92
N PRO A 222 6.44 14.67 46.74
CA PRO A 222 6.92 15.32 47.96
C PRO A 222 7.40 16.75 47.70
N GLY A 223 6.97 17.69 48.52
CA GLY A 223 7.19 19.13 48.40
C GLY A 223 6.10 19.89 47.63
N GLN A 224 5.18 19.21 46.95
CA GLN A 224 4.09 19.84 46.20
C GLN A 224 2.98 20.36 47.15
N VAL A 225 2.49 21.57 46.92
CA VAL A 225 1.32 22.10 47.63
C VAL A 225 0.04 21.63 46.93
N VAL A 226 -0.88 21.07 47.71
CA VAL A 226 -2.18 20.57 47.23
C VAL A 226 -3.30 21.28 47.99
N GLY A 227 -4.41 21.55 47.30
CA GLY A 227 -5.65 22.06 47.86
C GLY A 227 -6.58 20.92 48.30
N THR A 228 -7.61 21.26 49.09
CA THR A 228 -8.67 20.31 49.42
C THR A 228 -9.36 19.80 48.15
N GLY A 229 -9.46 18.48 47.99
CA GLY A 229 -10.07 17.82 46.83
C GLY A 229 -9.10 17.46 45.70
N ASP A 230 -7.86 17.95 45.74
CA ASP A 230 -6.86 17.63 44.73
C ASP A 230 -6.56 16.13 44.70
N PRO A 231 -6.44 15.52 43.51
CA PRO A 231 -6.14 14.11 43.37
C PRO A 231 -4.67 13.84 43.71
N LEU A 232 -4.42 12.85 44.57
CA LEU A 232 -3.10 12.53 45.10
C LEU A 232 -2.49 11.31 44.42
N LEU A 233 -3.24 10.21 44.36
CA LEU A 233 -2.80 8.98 43.68
C LEU A 233 -4.01 8.16 43.24
N VAL A 234 -3.80 7.35 42.21
CA VAL A 234 -4.76 6.35 41.71
C VAL A 234 -4.43 4.99 42.29
N PHE A 235 -5.43 4.24 42.70
CA PHE A 235 -5.32 2.89 43.24
C PHE A 235 -6.42 1.97 42.73
N THR A 236 -6.26 0.66 42.92
CA THR A 236 -7.29 -0.38 42.71
C THR A 236 -7.53 -1.10 44.02
N ARG A 237 -8.79 -1.29 44.44
CA ARG A 237 -9.11 -2.09 45.63
C ARG A 237 -8.81 -3.57 45.36
N THR A 238 -8.22 -4.25 46.34
CA THR A 238 -7.88 -5.69 46.26
C THR A 238 -8.79 -6.56 47.12
N GLY A 239 -9.83 -5.99 47.77
CA GLY A 239 -10.59 -6.63 48.86
C GLY A 239 -12.12 -6.76 48.73
N ALA A 240 -12.73 -6.66 47.54
CA ALA A 240 -14.16 -6.94 47.36
C ALA A 240 -14.37 -8.04 46.31
N GLU A 241 -15.22 -9.00 46.63
CA GLU A 241 -15.74 -10.04 45.74
C GLU A 241 -16.41 -9.39 44.51
N ASP A 242 -15.64 -9.23 43.44
CA ASP A 242 -16.11 -9.31 42.07
C ASP A 242 -14.99 -9.97 41.26
N GLY A 243 -15.31 -11.15 40.72
CA GLY A 243 -14.52 -12.00 39.82
C GLY A 243 -13.08 -11.55 39.51
N THR A 244 -12.15 -11.80 40.43
CA THR A 244 -10.72 -11.77 40.11
C THR A 244 -10.39 -13.03 39.30
N GLU A 245 -10.55 -12.94 37.97
CA GLU A 245 -9.52 -13.50 37.11
C GLU A 245 -8.20 -12.86 37.56
N SER A 246 -7.39 -13.67 38.24
CA SER A 246 -6.02 -13.33 38.59
C SER A 246 -5.27 -12.86 37.34
N TYR A 247 -4.93 -11.59 37.27
CA TYR A 247 -3.97 -11.06 36.28
C TYR A 247 -2.52 -11.50 36.60
N SER A 248 -2.32 -12.63 37.29
CA SER A 248 -1.02 -13.31 37.40
C SER A 248 -1.09 -14.83 37.22
N THR A 249 -2.23 -15.41 36.86
CA THR A 249 -2.20 -16.72 36.21
C THR A 249 -1.78 -16.47 34.78
N ALA A 250 -0.65 -17.05 34.34
CA ALA A 250 -0.25 -17.01 32.94
C ALA A 250 -1.48 -17.30 32.08
N MET A 251 -1.89 -16.32 31.29
CA MET A 251 -3.08 -16.40 30.47
C MET A 251 -2.92 -17.62 29.56
N ASP A 252 -3.82 -18.59 29.67
CA ASP A 252 -3.79 -19.78 28.82
C ASP A 252 -4.05 -19.33 27.39
N LEU A 253 -2.97 -19.24 26.61
CA LEU A 253 -3.00 -18.79 25.22
C LEU A 253 -3.74 -19.78 24.32
N ASP A 254 -3.94 -21.00 24.78
CA ASP A 254 -4.64 -22.08 24.07
C ASP A 254 -6.07 -22.29 24.58
N ARG A 255 -6.59 -21.41 25.45
CA ARG A 255 -7.97 -21.47 25.94
C ARG A 255 -8.94 -21.42 24.74
N PRO A 256 -9.90 -22.37 24.64
CA PRO A 256 -10.86 -22.40 23.55
C PRO A 256 -11.78 -21.18 23.61
N ARG A 257 -12.07 -20.61 22.44
CA ARG A 257 -13.02 -19.51 22.28
C ARG A 257 -14.03 -19.86 21.22
N ALA A 258 -15.31 -19.86 21.60
CA ALA A 258 -16.39 -20.23 20.70
C ALA A 258 -16.47 -19.34 19.44
N ASP A 259 -16.15 -18.05 19.56
CA ASP A 259 -16.10 -17.13 18.42
C ASP A 259 -14.96 -17.46 17.43
N LEU A 260 -13.80 -17.86 17.94
CA LEU A 260 -12.67 -18.33 17.14
C LEU A 260 -12.95 -19.70 16.50
N ASP A 261 -13.60 -20.60 17.24
CA ASP A 261 -13.99 -21.91 16.73
C ASP A 261 -14.99 -21.79 15.56
N GLU A 262 -15.93 -20.84 15.62
CA GLU A 262 -16.82 -20.53 14.51
C GLU A 262 -16.03 -20.06 13.26
N VAL A 263 -15.05 -19.18 13.44
CA VAL A 263 -14.17 -18.72 12.35
C VAL A 263 -13.40 -19.89 11.76
N HIS A 264 -12.79 -20.74 12.59
CA HIS A 264 -12.08 -21.95 12.13
C HIS A 264 -13.00 -22.88 11.35
N GLY A 265 -14.21 -23.14 11.85
CA GLY A 265 -15.22 -23.95 11.18
C GLY A 265 -15.60 -23.37 9.81
N ARG A 266 -15.84 -22.06 9.72
CA ARG A 266 -16.18 -21.38 8.46
C ARG A 266 -15.03 -21.41 7.45
N HIS A 267 -13.78 -21.29 7.91
CA HIS A 267 -12.61 -21.43 7.03
C HIS A 267 -12.42 -22.86 6.54
N LEU A 268 -12.65 -23.87 7.38
CA LEU A 268 -12.52 -25.28 6.99
C LEU A 268 -13.43 -25.62 5.80
N LEU A 269 -14.68 -25.13 5.80
CA LEU A 269 -15.64 -25.32 4.69
C LEU A 269 -15.17 -24.73 3.35
N THR A 270 -14.18 -23.85 3.35
CA THR A 270 -13.60 -23.28 2.12
C THR A 270 -12.38 -24.04 1.62
N ARG A 271 -11.77 -24.88 2.45
CA ARG A 271 -10.58 -25.69 2.15
C ARG A 271 -10.97 -27.00 1.50
N ASP A 272 -10.02 -27.64 0.83
CA ASP A 272 -10.26 -28.93 0.18
C ASP A 272 -10.65 -30.02 1.20
N GLU A 273 -10.03 -29.99 2.39
CA GLU A 273 -10.38 -30.87 3.53
C GLU A 273 -11.85 -30.77 3.94
N GLY A 274 -12.47 -29.59 3.85
CA GLY A 274 -13.88 -29.40 4.16
C GLY A 274 -14.83 -29.68 3.00
N ARG A 275 -14.32 -30.13 1.84
CA ARG A 275 -15.06 -30.22 0.55
C ARG A 275 -14.77 -31.50 -0.22
N GLU A 276 -14.61 -32.63 0.48
CA GLU A 276 -14.18 -33.92 -0.08
C GLU A 276 -14.95 -34.35 -1.35
N ALA A 277 -16.27 -34.15 -1.42
CA ALA A 277 -17.07 -34.52 -2.59
C ALA A 277 -16.71 -33.72 -3.85
N ALA A 278 -16.41 -32.42 -3.70
CA ALA A 278 -15.99 -31.56 -4.82
C ALA A 278 -14.58 -31.92 -5.29
N VAL A 279 -13.68 -32.19 -4.33
CA VAL A 279 -12.31 -32.63 -4.57
C VAL A 279 -12.30 -33.96 -5.32
N ALA A 280 -13.01 -34.97 -4.82
CA ALA A 280 -13.11 -36.28 -5.46
C ALA A 280 -13.65 -36.20 -6.89
N LYS A 281 -14.62 -35.32 -7.16
CA LYS A 281 -15.15 -35.09 -8.51
C LYS A 281 -14.13 -34.45 -9.46
N ARG A 282 -13.23 -33.58 -8.97
CA ARG A 282 -12.12 -33.02 -9.77
C ARG A 282 -11.07 -34.08 -10.04
N HIS A 283 -10.62 -34.80 -9.00
CA HIS A 283 -9.61 -35.85 -9.12
C HIS A 283 -10.05 -37.00 -10.02
N ALA A 284 -11.34 -37.39 -10.00
CA ALA A 284 -11.89 -38.39 -10.92
C ALA A 284 -11.78 -38.00 -12.40
N ARG A 285 -11.56 -36.72 -12.71
CA ARG A 285 -11.31 -36.20 -14.07
C ARG A 285 -9.82 -35.98 -14.36
N GLY A 286 -8.93 -36.43 -13.45
CA GLY A 286 -7.49 -36.21 -13.56
C GLY A 286 -7.07 -34.76 -13.40
N ARG A 287 -7.89 -33.92 -12.74
CA ARG A 287 -7.62 -32.49 -12.55
C ARG A 287 -7.44 -32.12 -11.10
N ARG A 288 -6.58 -31.14 -10.86
CA ARG A 288 -6.34 -30.50 -9.57
C ARG A 288 -7.47 -29.55 -9.20
N THR A 289 -7.56 -29.24 -7.92
CA THR A 289 -8.40 -28.16 -7.39
C THR A 289 -7.71 -26.80 -7.58
N ALA A 290 -8.46 -25.70 -7.41
CA ALA A 290 -7.90 -24.36 -7.39
C ALA A 290 -6.83 -24.21 -6.30
N ARG A 291 -7.04 -24.82 -5.12
CA ARG A 291 -6.13 -24.73 -3.98
C ARG A 291 -4.88 -25.60 -4.16
N GLU A 292 -4.99 -26.77 -4.77
CA GLU A 292 -3.83 -27.60 -5.14
C GLU A 292 -2.92 -26.87 -6.13
N ASN A 293 -3.49 -26.20 -7.14
CA ASN A 293 -2.73 -25.40 -8.10
C ASN A 293 -2.03 -24.20 -7.45
N ILE A 294 -2.71 -23.48 -6.54
CA ILE A 294 -2.08 -22.39 -5.77
C ILE A 294 -0.97 -22.93 -4.87
N THR A 295 -1.21 -24.04 -4.17
CA THR A 295 -0.24 -24.66 -3.26
C THR A 295 1.02 -25.13 -3.99
N ASP A 296 0.88 -25.68 -5.20
CA ASP A 296 2.02 -26.04 -6.03
C ASP A 296 2.76 -24.79 -6.52
N LEU A 297 2.05 -23.71 -6.87
CA LEU A 297 2.66 -22.49 -7.40
C LEU A 297 3.48 -21.71 -6.37
N VAL A 298 2.98 -21.58 -5.14
CA VAL A 298 3.50 -20.63 -4.15
C VAL A 298 4.51 -21.27 -3.20
N ASP A 299 5.39 -20.45 -2.63
CA ASP A 299 6.32 -20.91 -1.61
C ASP A 299 5.55 -21.37 -0.35
N PRO A 300 5.97 -22.45 0.33
CA PRO A 300 5.26 -23.00 1.48
C PRO A 300 4.97 -21.95 2.56
N GLY A 301 3.70 -21.87 2.99
CA GLY A 301 3.27 -20.96 4.06
C GLY A 301 3.21 -19.47 3.67
N SER A 302 3.43 -19.12 2.39
CA SER A 302 3.47 -17.71 1.96
C SER A 302 2.11 -17.13 1.55
N PHE A 303 1.10 -17.98 1.27
CA PHE A 303 -0.19 -17.52 0.74
C PHE A 303 -1.06 -16.87 1.81
N VAL A 304 -1.43 -15.61 1.57
CA VAL A 304 -2.36 -14.81 2.38
C VAL A 304 -3.62 -14.57 1.56
N GLU A 305 -4.66 -15.35 1.84
CA GLU A 305 -5.92 -15.34 1.08
C GLU A 305 -6.79 -14.13 1.44
N TYR A 306 -7.36 -13.49 0.43
CA TYR A 306 -8.31 -12.38 0.57
C TYR A 306 -9.73 -12.86 0.29
N GLY A 307 -10.66 -12.55 1.19
CA GLY A 307 -12.08 -12.83 1.02
C GLY A 307 -12.41 -14.33 0.95
N ALA A 308 -11.72 -15.17 1.70
CA ALA A 308 -11.95 -16.63 1.74
C ALA A 308 -13.41 -16.98 2.10
N LEU A 309 -14.01 -16.23 3.02
CA LEU A 309 -15.37 -16.44 3.51
C LEU A 309 -16.48 -15.80 2.62
N ALA A 310 -16.12 -15.30 1.43
CA ALA A 310 -17.10 -14.76 0.49
C ALA A 310 -18.04 -15.87 -0.02
N ILE A 311 -19.29 -15.50 -0.26
CA ILE A 311 -20.34 -16.36 -0.82
C ILE A 311 -21.00 -15.65 -2.01
N ALA A 312 -21.65 -16.38 -2.91
CA ALA A 312 -22.31 -15.78 -4.08
C ALA A 312 -23.43 -14.81 -3.69
N ALA A 313 -23.64 -13.78 -4.51
CA ALA A 313 -24.65 -12.74 -4.30
C ALA A 313 -26.06 -13.22 -4.70
N GLN A 314 -26.57 -14.22 -3.99
CA GLN A 314 -27.79 -14.97 -4.31
C GLN A 314 -28.70 -15.25 -3.11
N ARG A 315 -28.58 -14.44 -2.04
CA ARG A 315 -29.38 -14.53 -0.82
C ARG A 315 -30.89 -14.43 -1.07
N SER A 316 -31.31 -13.79 -2.16
CA SER A 316 -32.73 -13.74 -2.54
C SER A 316 -33.31 -15.06 -3.06
N ARG A 317 -32.47 -16.06 -3.38
CA ARG A 317 -32.92 -17.35 -3.95
C ARG A 317 -32.39 -18.59 -3.25
N ARG A 318 -31.44 -18.46 -2.33
CA ARG A 318 -30.80 -19.56 -1.59
C ARG A 318 -30.65 -19.17 -0.13
N SER A 319 -30.68 -20.16 0.77
CA SER A 319 -30.38 -19.93 2.18
C SER A 319 -28.90 -19.58 2.36
N GLU A 320 -28.57 -18.88 3.45
CA GLU A 320 -27.17 -18.57 3.74
C GLU A 320 -26.33 -19.85 3.95
N GLU A 321 -26.88 -20.86 4.61
CA GLU A 321 -26.22 -22.16 4.82
C GLU A 321 -25.87 -22.86 3.50
N ASP A 322 -26.79 -22.88 2.53
CA ASP A 322 -26.53 -23.41 1.19
C ASP A 322 -25.42 -22.62 0.48
N LEU A 323 -25.47 -21.28 0.57
CA LEU A 323 -24.45 -20.43 -0.03
C LEU A 323 -23.06 -20.66 0.59
N ILE A 324 -22.99 -20.85 1.91
CA ILE A 324 -21.73 -21.16 2.60
C ILE A 324 -21.14 -22.47 2.09
N ALA A 325 -21.96 -23.52 2.00
CA ALA A 325 -21.50 -24.85 1.59
C ALA A 325 -21.15 -24.92 0.09
N ASN A 326 -21.95 -24.27 -0.76
CA ASN A 326 -21.91 -24.48 -2.22
C ASN A 326 -21.32 -23.31 -3.01
N THR A 327 -21.03 -22.16 -2.37
CA THR A 327 -20.36 -21.02 -3.00
C THR A 327 -19.13 -20.51 -2.24
N PRO A 328 -18.27 -21.40 -1.70
CA PRO A 328 -17.10 -20.97 -0.92
C PRO A 328 -16.19 -20.08 -1.75
N ALA A 329 -15.70 -19.01 -1.11
CA ALA A 329 -14.87 -17.97 -1.70
C ALA A 329 -15.48 -17.30 -2.95
N ASP A 330 -16.79 -17.45 -3.18
CA ASP A 330 -17.51 -17.13 -4.42
C ASP A 330 -16.87 -17.74 -5.69
N GLY A 331 -16.24 -18.90 -5.56
CA GLY A 331 -15.59 -19.61 -6.67
C GLY A 331 -14.30 -18.97 -7.18
N LEU A 332 -13.64 -18.14 -6.37
CA LEU A 332 -12.35 -17.54 -6.68
C LEU A 332 -11.45 -17.53 -5.45
N VAL A 333 -10.36 -18.28 -5.49
CA VAL A 333 -9.30 -18.23 -4.48
C VAL A 333 -8.28 -17.19 -4.92
N ALA A 334 -8.08 -16.13 -4.14
CA ALA A 334 -7.22 -15.01 -4.54
C ALA A 334 -6.47 -14.44 -3.34
N GLY A 335 -5.23 -14.00 -3.53
CA GLY A 335 -4.42 -13.45 -2.45
C GLY A 335 -3.03 -13.04 -2.85
N LEU A 336 -2.22 -12.72 -1.84
CA LEU A 336 -0.79 -12.45 -1.97
C LEU A 336 -0.01 -13.73 -1.63
N ALA A 337 1.12 -13.94 -2.30
CA ALA A 337 1.99 -15.09 -2.05
C ALA A 337 3.45 -14.72 -2.31
N ARG A 338 4.36 -15.67 -2.08
CA ARG A 338 5.70 -15.65 -2.67
C ARG A 338 5.85 -16.75 -3.72
N ILE A 339 6.58 -16.48 -4.79
CA ILE A 339 6.95 -17.45 -5.82
C ILE A 339 8.45 -17.30 -6.04
N GLY A 340 9.24 -18.29 -5.65
CA GLY A 340 10.70 -18.21 -5.77
C GLY A 340 11.32 -17.13 -4.86
N GLY A 341 10.64 -16.77 -3.77
CA GLY A 341 11.05 -15.71 -2.84
C GLY A 341 10.44 -14.33 -3.10
N ALA A 342 9.99 -14.04 -4.33
CA ALA A 342 9.40 -12.77 -4.74
C ALA A 342 7.89 -12.68 -4.45
N GLU A 343 7.40 -11.53 -3.99
CA GLU A 343 5.97 -11.32 -3.70
C GLU A 343 5.15 -11.26 -5.01
N ALA A 344 4.00 -11.92 -5.06
CA ALA A 344 3.12 -11.99 -6.22
C ALA A 344 1.64 -11.97 -5.82
N VAL A 345 0.76 -11.54 -6.73
CA VAL A 345 -0.68 -11.77 -6.64
C VAL A 345 -1.01 -13.08 -7.35
N VAL A 346 -1.77 -13.95 -6.68
CA VAL A 346 -2.23 -15.22 -7.25
C VAL A 346 -3.75 -15.26 -7.22
N VAL A 347 -4.35 -15.65 -8.34
CA VAL A 347 -5.80 -15.72 -8.54
C VAL A 347 -6.13 -17.04 -9.22
N SER A 348 -7.07 -17.81 -8.67
CA SER A 348 -7.54 -19.07 -9.26
C SER A 348 -9.05 -19.19 -9.17
N TYR A 349 -9.71 -19.27 -10.33
CA TYR A 349 -11.12 -19.62 -10.38
C TYR A 349 -11.31 -21.11 -10.04
N ASP A 350 -12.29 -21.39 -9.18
CA ASP A 350 -12.64 -22.75 -8.79
C ASP A 350 -13.81 -23.25 -9.65
N TYR A 351 -13.49 -24.10 -10.63
CA TYR A 351 -14.49 -24.68 -11.54
C TYR A 351 -15.57 -25.50 -10.81
N THR A 352 -15.30 -26.00 -9.61
CA THR A 352 -16.29 -26.76 -8.82
C THR A 352 -17.41 -25.86 -8.28
N VAL A 353 -17.18 -24.55 -8.20
CA VAL A 353 -18.16 -23.56 -7.73
C VAL A 353 -18.73 -22.82 -8.93
N LEU A 354 -19.98 -23.13 -9.27
CA LEU A 354 -20.72 -22.46 -10.34
C LEU A 354 -19.93 -22.39 -11.67
N ALA A 355 -19.19 -23.45 -12.01
CA ALA A 355 -18.36 -23.57 -13.21
C ALA A 355 -17.28 -22.48 -13.36
N GLY A 356 -16.73 -21.97 -12.24
CA GLY A 356 -15.69 -20.94 -12.25
C GLY A 356 -16.15 -19.61 -12.86
N THR A 357 -17.47 -19.35 -12.84
CA THR A 357 -18.06 -18.15 -13.42
C THR A 357 -17.81 -16.91 -12.57
N GLN A 358 -17.74 -15.76 -13.24
CA GLN A 358 -17.50 -14.45 -12.67
C GLN A 358 -18.80 -13.87 -12.11
N GLY A 359 -18.90 -13.81 -10.79
CA GLY A 359 -20.03 -13.26 -10.05
C GLY A 359 -19.67 -11.93 -9.40
N MET A 360 -20.64 -11.31 -8.75
CA MET A 360 -20.44 -9.99 -8.15
C MET A 360 -19.35 -9.98 -7.07
N ARG A 361 -19.34 -10.97 -6.16
CA ARG A 361 -18.40 -10.96 -5.04
C ARG A 361 -17.00 -11.34 -5.51
N ASN A 362 -16.87 -12.28 -6.44
CA ASN A 362 -15.58 -12.61 -7.01
C ASN A 362 -15.01 -11.51 -7.93
N HIS A 363 -15.83 -10.70 -8.61
CA HIS A 363 -15.38 -9.46 -9.24
C HIS A 363 -14.80 -8.45 -8.23
N ALA A 364 -15.49 -8.23 -7.11
CA ALA A 364 -14.96 -7.37 -6.05
C ALA A 364 -13.63 -7.91 -5.47
N LYS A 365 -13.46 -9.24 -5.40
CA LYS A 365 -12.20 -9.87 -5.01
C LYS A 365 -11.10 -9.66 -6.06
N THR A 366 -11.37 -9.85 -7.35
CA THR A 366 -10.39 -9.58 -8.41
C THR A 366 -9.96 -8.12 -8.40
N ASP A 367 -10.90 -7.19 -8.28
CA ASP A 367 -10.61 -5.76 -8.25
C ASP A 367 -9.69 -5.42 -7.07
N ARG A 368 -9.98 -6.00 -5.90
CA ARG A 368 -9.15 -5.80 -4.71
C ARG A 368 -7.72 -6.31 -4.89
N VAL A 369 -7.52 -7.52 -5.41
CA VAL A 369 -6.16 -8.07 -5.55
C VAL A 369 -5.39 -7.42 -6.71
N PHE A 370 -6.05 -7.03 -7.80
CA PHE A 370 -5.42 -6.27 -8.89
C PHE A 370 -5.07 -4.84 -8.48
N GLU A 371 -5.86 -4.23 -7.59
CA GLU A 371 -5.48 -2.98 -6.94
C GLU A 371 -4.19 -3.15 -6.12
N LEU A 372 -4.05 -4.24 -5.36
CA LEU A 372 -2.81 -4.54 -4.63
C LEU A 372 -1.63 -4.77 -5.58
N ALA A 373 -1.82 -5.51 -6.68
CA ALA A 373 -0.81 -5.67 -7.72
C ALA A 373 -0.34 -4.32 -8.25
N THR A 374 -1.27 -3.40 -8.51
CA THR A 374 -0.97 -2.03 -8.98
C THR A 374 -0.17 -1.24 -7.95
N ARG A 375 -0.63 -1.23 -6.70
CA ARG A 375 -0.03 -0.43 -5.61
C ARG A 375 1.38 -0.89 -5.28
N LYS A 376 1.62 -2.19 -5.26
CA LYS A 376 2.89 -2.81 -4.88
C LYS A 376 3.78 -3.17 -6.09
N ARG A 377 3.29 -3.01 -7.32
CA ARG A 377 3.94 -3.45 -8.56
C ARG A 377 4.29 -4.94 -8.54
N LEU A 378 3.32 -5.77 -8.16
CA LEU A 378 3.51 -7.22 -8.07
C LEU A 378 3.10 -7.92 -9.37
N PRO A 379 3.84 -8.98 -9.79
CA PRO A 379 3.39 -9.87 -10.84
C PRO A 379 2.05 -10.54 -10.48
N VAL A 380 1.30 -10.93 -11.49
CA VAL A 380 -0.01 -11.59 -11.33
C VAL A 380 0.03 -12.96 -12.02
N VAL A 381 -0.31 -14.02 -11.28
CA VAL A 381 -0.58 -15.35 -11.85
C VAL A 381 -2.07 -15.67 -11.74
N LEU A 382 -2.71 -15.87 -12.88
CA LEU A 382 -4.15 -16.10 -13.02
C LEU A 382 -4.43 -17.50 -13.59
N PHE A 383 -5.00 -18.39 -12.79
CA PHE A 383 -5.64 -19.60 -13.30
C PHE A 383 -7.07 -19.27 -13.75
N ALA A 384 -7.28 -19.21 -15.06
CA ALA A 384 -8.47 -18.59 -15.67
C ALA A 384 -9.64 -19.56 -15.94
N GLU A 385 -9.57 -20.84 -15.56
CA GLU A 385 -10.63 -21.83 -15.84
C GLU A 385 -12.02 -21.34 -15.40
N GLY A 386 -12.95 -21.18 -16.34
CA GLY A 386 -14.30 -20.72 -16.03
C GLY A 386 -15.16 -20.34 -17.25
N GLY A 387 -16.46 -20.18 -17.00
CA GLY A 387 -17.49 -19.97 -18.02
C GLY A 387 -17.87 -18.52 -18.32
N GLY A 388 -17.20 -17.52 -17.75
CA GLY A 388 -17.53 -16.10 -17.93
C GLY A 388 -18.55 -15.57 -16.93
N GLY A 389 -19.24 -14.48 -17.31
CA GLY A 389 -20.17 -13.76 -16.45
C GLY A 389 -21.33 -14.63 -15.94
N ARG A 390 -21.62 -14.53 -14.64
CA ARG A 390 -22.63 -15.34 -13.97
C ARG A 390 -24.02 -14.69 -14.07
N PRO A 391 -25.01 -15.32 -14.72
CA PRO A 391 -26.34 -14.72 -14.90
C PRO A 391 -27.24 -14.79 -13.64
N GLY A 392 -26.87 -15.61 -12.65
CA GLY A 392 -27.74 -15.95 -11.53
C GLY A 392 -27.53 -15.16 -10.25
N ASP A 393 -26.75 -14.08 -10.24
CA ASP A 393 -26.53 -13.25 -9.05
C ASP A 393 -27.69 -12.24 -8.88
N THR A 394 -28.58 -12.53 -7.93
CA THR A 394 -29.90 -11.89 -7.80
C THR A 394 -29.98 -10.86 -6.67
N ASP A 395 -28.96 -10.72 -5.84
CA ASP A 395 -28.99 -9.76 -4.71
C ASP A 395 -28.93 -8.29 -5.15
N VAL A 396 -28.53 -8.05 -6.41
CA VAL A 396 -28.44 -6.71 -6.99
C VAL A 396 -29.08 -6.77 -8.37
N GLY A 397 -30.42 -6.71 -8.39
CA GLY A 397 -31.21 -7.05 -9.58
C GLY A 397 -30.88 -6.24 -10.84
N GLY A 398 -30.99 -6.85 -12.01
CA GLY A 398 -31.17 -6.16 -13.31
C GLY A 398 -30.04 -5.29 -13.87
N HIS A 399 -28.87 -5.21 -13.22
CA HIS A 399 -27.75 -4.38 -13.70
C HIS A 399 -27.01 -5.07 -14.85
N ALA A 400 -26.65 -4.31 -15.88
CA ALA A 400 -25.92 -4.82 -17.03
C ALA A 400 -24.47 -5.25 -16.70
N GLY A 401 -23.90 -4.79 -15.58
CA GLY A 401 -22.52 -5.10 -15.16
C GLY A 401 -21.43 -4.57 -16.10
N LEU A 402 -21.75 -3.59 -16.95
CA LEU A 402 -20.82 -3.03 -17.94
C LEU A 402 -19.86 -1.98 -17.36
N ASP A 403 -20.06 -1.59 -16.11
CA ASP A 403 -19.20 -0.70 -15.33
C ASP A 403 -18.15 -1.45 -14.50
N VAL A 404 -18.14 -2.80 -14.57
CA VAL A 404 -17.17 -3.64 -13.86
C VAL A 404 -15.73 -3.30 -14.30
N PRO A 405 -14.85 -2.90 -13.37
CA PRO A 405 -13.52 -2.41 -13.74
C PRO A 405 -12.50 -3.53 -13.93
N THR A 406 -12.79 -4.77 -13.54
CA THR A 406 -11.84 -5.90 -13.48
C THR A 406 -11.00 -6.05 -14.75
N PHE A 407 -11.64 -6.09 -15.92
CA PHE A 407 -10.96 -6.28 -17.20
C PHE A 407 -9.99 -5.14 -17.50
N ARG A 408 -10.41 -3.90 -17.24
CA ARG A 408 -9.58 -2.70 -17.39
C ARG A 408 -8.43 -2.69 -16.39
N MET A 409 -8.66 -3.10 -15.15
CA MET A 409 -7.64 -3.11 -14.09
C MET A 409 -6.51 -4.07 -14.41
N LEU A 410 -6.82 -5.30 -14.83
CA LEU A 410 -5.80 -6.25 -15.25
C LEU A 410 -5.08 -5.78 -16.52
N ALA A 411 -5.80 -5.29 -17.53
CA ALA A 411 -5.19 -4.77 -18.76
C ALA A 411 -4.25 -3.58 -18.50
N ALA A 412 -4.58 -2.71 -17.53
CA ALA A 412 -3.75 -1.56 -17.16
C ALA A 412 -2.44 -1.93 -16.45
N LEU A 413 -2.28 -3.19 -16.03
CA LEU A 413 -1.03 -3.74 -15.49
C LEU A 413 -0.06 -4.22 -16.58
N SER A 414 -0.53 -4.46 -17.81
CA SER A 414 0.32 -4.89 -18.93
C SER A 414 1.45 -3.88 -19.18
N GLY A 415 2.66 -4.40 -19.39
CA GLY A 415 3.89 -3.61 -19.52
C GLY A 415 4.37 -2.93 -18.22
N ARG A 416 3.73 -3.19 -17.07
CA ARG A 416 4.17 -2.67 -15.75
C ARG A 416 4.63 -3.77 -14.80
N VAL A 417 3.95 -4.91 -14.83
CA VAL A 417 4.26 -6.10 -14.04
C VAL A 417 4.01 -7.34 -14.90
N PRO A 418 4.76 -8.44 -14.71
CA PRO A 418 4.50 -9.68 -15.45
C PRO A 418 3.10 -10.22 -15.18
N LEU A 419 2.36 -10.51 -16.24
CA LEU A 419 1.03 -11.11 -16.20
C LEU A 419 1.08 -12.52 -16.82
N VAL A 420 0.77 -13.53 -16.02
CA VAL A 420 0.77 -14.94 -16.44
C VAL A 420 -0.64 -15.49 -16.32
N SER A 421 -1.18 -16.03 -17.41
CA SER A 421 -2.40 -16.83 -17.36
C SER A 421 -2.08 -18.32 -17.51
N ILE A 422 -2.71 -19.14 -16.68
CA ILE A 422 -2.71 -20.59 -16.78
C ILE A 422 -4.14 -21.04 -17.09
N VAL A 423 -4.29 -21.82 -18.17
CA VAL A 423 -5.57 -22.33 -18.61
C VAL A 423 -5.55 -23.84 -18.70
N SER A 424 -6.31 -24.49 -17.82
CA SER A 424 -6.66 -25.91 -17.92
C SER A 424 -8.17 -26.02 -18.11
N GLY A 425 -8.60 -26.83 -19.07
CA GLY A 425 -10.01 -26.95 -19.40
C GLY A 425 -10.65 -25.73 -20.07
N ARG A 426 -11.84 -25.33 -19.61
CA ARG A 426 -12.71 -24.41 -20.35
C ARG A 426 -12.52 -22.99 -19.84
N CYS A 427 -12.22 -22.05 -20.74
CA CYS A 427 -12.01 -20.64 -20.44
C CYS A 427 -12.79 -19.79 -21.44
N PHE A 428 -13.94 -19.26 -21.02
CA PHE A 428 -14.85 -18.54 -21.92
C PHE A 428 -15.21 -17.14 -21.44
N ALA A 429 -15.56 -16.28 -22.39
CA ALA A 429 -16.06 -14.92 -22.18
C ALA A 429 -15.14 -14.10 -21.27
N GLY A 430 -15.61 -13.58 -20.14
CA GLY A 430 -14.80 -12.72 -19.29
C GLY A 430 -13.57 -13.42 -18.68
N ASN A 431 -13.60 -14.74 -18.49
CA ASN A 431 -12.41 -15.50 -18.09
C ASN A 431 -11.34 -15.46 -19.19
N ALA A 432 -11.75 -15.68 -20.45
CA ALA A 432 -10.87 -15.60 -21.62
C ALA A 432 -10.39 -14.17 -21.86
N ALA A 433 -11.20 -13.15 -21.60
CA ALA A 433 -10.80 -11.76 -21.68
C ALA A 433 -9.67 -11.41 -20.67
N LEU A 434 -9.71 -11.98 -19.46
CA LEU A 434 -8.62 -11.81 -18.49
C LEU A 434 -7.36 -12.59 -18.90
N ALA A 435 -7.51 -13.79 -19.46
CA ALA A 435 -6.38 -14.55 -19.98
C ALA A 435 -5.69 -13.82 -21.15
N GLY A 436 -6.48 -13.33 -22.12
CA GLY A 436 -6.00 -12.68 -23.34
C GLY A 436 -5.33 -11.32 -23.18
N VAL A 437 -5.36 -10.72 -21.98
CA VAL A 437 -4.61 -9.49 -21.67
C VAL A 437 -3.28 -9.76 -20.97
N CYS A 438 -3.00 -11.02 -20.61
CA CYS A 438 -1.74 -11.41 -19.97
C CYS A 438 -0.59 -11.43 -20.99
N ASP A 439 0.65 -11.33 -20.50
CA ASP A 439 1.85 -11.34 -21.35
C ASP A 439 2.13 -12.75 -21.91
N VAL A 440 1.71 -13.79 -21.17
CA VAL A 440 1.83 -15.19 -21.55
C VAL A 440 0.59 -15.99 -21.16
N ILE A 441 0.11 -16.84 -22.06
CA ILE A 441 -0.91 -17.87 -21.81
C ILE A 441 -0.25 -19.25 -21.86
N ILE A 442 -0.26 -19.92 -20.72
CA ILE A 442 0.17 -21.31 -20.54
C ILE A 442 -1.08 -22.18 -20.54
N ALA A 443 -1.21 -23.10 -21.48
CA ALA A 443 -2.41 -23.93 -21.60
C ALA A 443 -2.08 -25.43 -21.66
N THR A 444 -2.92 -26.26 -21.04
CA THR A 444 -2.84 -27.72 -21.14
C THR A 444 -3.52 -28.24 -22.42
N PRO A 445 -3.26 -29.48 -22.86
CA PRO A 445 -3.77 -29.98 -24.14
C PRO A 445 -5.31 -30.12 -24.19
N ASP A 446 -5.96 -30.15 -23.04
CA ASP A 446 -7.42 -30.20 -22.90
C ASP A 446 -8.09 -28.81 -22.81
N ALA A 447 -7.32 -27.74 -22.98
CA ALA A 447 -7.79 -26.38 -22.90
C ALA A 447 -8.66 -25.98 -24.11
N ASN A 448 -9.70 -25.20 -23.83
CA ASN A 448 -10.62 -24.59 -24.80
C ASN A 448 -10.83 -23.13 -24.42
N ILE A 449 -10.39 -22.21 -25.27
CA ILE A 449 -10.30 -20.77 -24.96
C ILE A 449 -11.15 -20.00 -25.97
N GLY A 450 -12.10 -19.17 -25.53
CA GLY A 450 -12.91 -18.40 -26.49
C GLY A 450 -13.66 -17.22 -25.89
N MET A 451 -13.80 -16.15 -26.67
CA MET A 451 -14.53 -14.95 -26.23
C MET A 451 -16.03 -15.19 -26.03
N GLY A 452 -16.59 -16.28 -26.57
CA GLY A 452 -17.96 -16.71 -26.32
C GLY A 452 -18.01 -18.20 -25.99
N GLY A 453 -18.67 -18.56 -24.90
CA GLY A 453 -18.98 -19.96 -24.59
C GLY A 453 -20.21 -20.47 -25.36
N PRO A 454 -20.56 -21.76 -25.24
CA PRO A 454 -21.66 -22.36 -26.00
C PRO A 454 -22.99 -21.59 -25.91
N ALA A 455 -23.36 -21.16 -24.70
CA ALA A 455 -24.61 -20.42 -24.47
C ALA A 455 -24.63 -19.05 -25.16
N MET A 456 -23.47 -18.38 -25.29
CA MET A 456 -23.38 -17.09 -25.99
C MET A 456 -23.46 -17.27 -27.52
N ILE A 457 -22.84 -18.33 -28.04
CA ILE A 457 -22.88 -18.67 -29.47
C ILE A 457 -24.31 -19.03 -29.89
N GLU A 458 -24.97 -19.89 -29.11
CA GLU A 458 -26.36 -20.28 -29.34
C GLU A 458 -27.30 -19.07 -29.20
N GLY A 459 -27.13 -18.27 -28.15
CA GLY A 459 -27.90 -17.04 -27.95
C GLY A 459 -27.74 -16.00 -29.07
N GLY A 460 -26.62 -16.03 -29.79
CA GLY A 460 -26.36 -15.22 -30.99
C GLY A 460 -26.89 -15.81 -32.30
N GLY A 461 -27.53 -16.98 -32.27
CA GLY A 461 -28.08 -17.64 -33.46
C GLY A 461 -27.02 -18.29 -34.36
N LEU A 462 -25.82 -18.55 -33.85
CA LEU A 462 -24.69 -19.10 -34.61
C LEU A 462 -24.64 -20.63 -34.62
N GLY A 463 -25.62 -21.29 -33.98
CA GLY A 463 -25.70 -22.74 -33.84
C GLY A 463 -25.29 -23.24 -32.45
N VAL A 464 -25.32 -24.56 -32.27
CA VAL A 464 -25.00 -25.23 -31.01
C VAL A 464 -23.70 -26.00 -31.18
N TYR A 465 -22.73 -25.72 -30.31
CA TYR A 465 -21.42 -26.35 -30.32
C TYR A 465 -21.09 -26.91 -28.95
N PRO A 466 -20.45 -28.09 -28.87
CA PRO A 466 -19.85 -28.53 -27.62
C PRO A 466 -18.70 -27.59 -27.23
N PRO A 467 -18.42 -27.41 -25.92
CA PRO A 467 -17.29 -26.63 -25.44
C PRO A 467 -15.96 -26.97 -26.11
N GLU A 468 -15.74 -28.25 -26.43
CA GLU A 468 -14.53 -28.80 -27.04
C GLU A 468 -14.31 -28.35 -28.49
N ALA A 469 -15.33 -27.78 -29.13
CA ALA A 469 -15.21 -27.21 -30.47
C ALA A 469 -14.83 -25.72 -30.45
N ILE A 470 -14.73 -25.10 -29.26
CA ILE A 470 -14.51 -23.66 -29.12
C ILE A 470 -13.07 -23.40 -28.69
N GLY A 471 -12.27 -22.93 -29.64
CA GLY A 471 -10.85 -22.59 -29.42
C GLY A 471 -10.04 -23.75 -28.83
N PRO A 472 -10.02 -24.92 -29.49
CA PRO A 472 -9.19 -26.04 -29.07
C PRO A 472 -7.70 -25.66 -29.11
N ILE A 473 -6.90 -26.30 -28.27
CA ILE A 473 -5.46 -26.02 -28.13
C ILE A 473 -4.71 -25.99 -29.47
N ASP A 474 -5.07 -26.87 -30.40
CA ASP A 474 -4.45 -26.95 -31.72
C ASP A 474 -4.68 -25.67 -32.54
N VAL A 475 -5.86 -25.05 -32.45
CA VAL A 475 -6.11 -23.77 -33.12
C VAL A 475 -5.36 -22.64 -32.39
N GLN A 476 -5.43 -22.63 -31.06
CA GLN A 476 -4.93 -21.50 -30.27
C GLN A 476 -3.40 -21.41 -30.21
N ARG A 477 -2.67 -22.52 -30.36
CA ARG A 477 -1.20 -22.49 -30.45
C ARG A 477 -0.71 -21.97 -31.81
N HIS A 478 -1.45 -22.24 -32.90
CA HIS A 478 -1.04 -21.86 -34.25
C HIS A 478 -1.44 -20.43 -34.62
N ASN A 479 -2.45 -19.84 -33.98
CA ASN A 479 -2.86 -18.44 -34.22
C ASN A 479 -2.21 -17.44 -33.25
N GLY A 480 -1.29 -17.89 -32.40
CA GLY A 480 -0.53 -17.05 -31.46
C GLY A 480 -1.27 -16.65 -30.19
N VAL A 481 -2.42 -17.25 -29.88
CA VAL A 481 -3.15 -17.02 -28.62
C VAL A 481 -2.50 -17.75 -27.44
N VAL A 482 -2.00 -18.96 -27.64
CA VAL A 482 -1.30 -19.74 -26.60
C VAL A 482 0.19 -19.67 -26.84
N ASP A 483 0.93 -19.23 -25.82
CA ASP A 483 2.39 -19.08 -25.89
C ASP A 483 3.13 -20.35 -25.50
N LEU A 484 2.61 -21.08 -24.52
CA LEU A 484 3.23 -22.27 -23.96
C LEU A 484 2.20 -23.39 -23.80
N VAL A 485 2.45 -24.53 -24.43
CA VAL A 485 1.62 -25.73 -24.26
C VAL A 485 2.24 -26.60 -23.16
N ALA A 486 1.57 -26.68 -22.02
CA ALA A 486 1.95 -27.55 -20.92
C ALA A 486 1.55 -29.00 -21.20
N ARG A 487 2.19 -29.97 -20.51
CA ARG A 487 1.82 -31.39 -20.61
C ARG A 487 0.59 -31.70 -19.75
N ASP A 488 0.56 -31.09 -18.58
CA ASP A 488 -0.46 -31.21 -17.54
C ASP A 488 -0.41 -29.96 -16.65
N GLU A 489 -1.27 -29.89 -15.63
CA GLU A 489 -1.35 -28.76 -14.71
C GLU A 489 -0.06 -28.55 -13.90
N ALA A 490 0.68 -29.61 -13.58
CA ALA A 490 1.95 -29.52 -12.85
C ALA A 490 3.03 -28.85 -13.71
N HIS A 491 3.12 -29.26 -14.98
CA HIS A 491 4.02 -28.63 -15.93
C HIS A 491 3.61 -27.17 -16.18
N ALA A 492 2.31 -26.85 -16.21
CA ALA A 492 1.85 -25.47 -16.38
C ALA A 492 2.32 -24.57 -15.22
N VAL A 493 2.24 -25.06 -13.98
CA VAL A 493 2.79 -24.35 -12.80
C VAL A 493 4.32 -24.21 -12.89
N SER A 494 5.03 -25.26 -13.31
CA SER A 494 6.48 -25.22 -13.52
C SER A 494 6.87 -24.16 -14.55
N LEU A 495 6.16 -24.08 -15.67
CA LEU A 495 6.38 -23.08 -16.72
C LEU A 495 6.10 -21.67 -16.22
N ALA A 496 5.06 -21.48 -15.40
CA ALA A 496 4.75 -20.18 -14.80
C ALA A 496 5.87 -19.70 -13.86
N LYS A 497 6.39 -20.59 -13.00
CA LYS A 497 7.55 -20.31 -12.15
C LYS A 497 8.79 -19.99 -12.98
N GLN A 498 9.05 -20.78 -14.02
CA GLN A 498 10.19 -20.57 -14.91
C GLN A 498 10.09 -19.21 -15.63
N TYR A 499 8.93 -18.89 -16.20
CA TYR A 499 8.65 -17.62 -16.86
C TYR A 499 8.90 -16.43 -15.92
N LEU A 500 8.34 -16.46 -14.71
CA LEU A 500 8.55 -15.39 -13.73
C LEU A 500 10.02 -15.21 -13.34
N SER A 501 10.79 -16.31 -13.30
CA SER A 501 12.20 -16.25 -12.91
C SER A 501 13.04 -15.30 -13.76
N TYR A 502 12.72 -15.11 -15.06
CA TYR A 502 13.49 -14.22 -15.94
C TYR A 502 13.31 -12.75 -15.57
N PHE A 503 12.28 -12.41 -14.81
CA PHE A 503 11.96 -11.05 -14.37
C PHE A 503 12.35 -10.79 -12.90
N ASP A 504 12.87 -11.81 -12.20
CA ASP A 504 13.29 -11.75 -10.78
C ASP A 504 14.82 -11.67 -10.61
N GLY A 505 15.52 -11.31 -11.69
CA GLY A 505 16.97 -11.07 -11.68
C GLY A 505 17.84 -12.30 -12.04
N PRO A 506 19.15 -12.21 -11.79
CA PRO A 506 20.11 -13.25 -12.17
C PRO A 506 20.08 -14.45 -11.20
N ILE A 507 20.30 -15.64 -11.73
CA ILE A 507 20.47 -16.88 -10.94
C ILE A 507 21.95 -17.15 -10.67
N ARG A 508 22.25 -17.75 -9.51
CA ARG A 508 23.64 -18.03 -9.11
C ARG A 508 24.17 -19.37 -9.65
N GLU A 509 23.30 -20.35 -9.77
CA GLU A 509 23.64 -21.69 -10.24
C GLU A 509 23.26 -21.82 -11.71
N TRP A 510 24.25 -22.04 -12.56
CA TRP A 510 24.10 -22.20 -13.99
C TRP A 510 25.22 -23.08 -14.54
N ALA A 511 24.99 -23.66 -15.72
CA ALA A 511 25.98 -24.45 -16.44
C ALA A 511 26.03 -23.98 -17.90
N ALA A 512 27.23 -23.64 -18.38
CA ALA A 512 27.44 -23.33 -19.80
C ALA A 512 27.56 -24.62 -20.64
N PRO A 513 27.11 -24.63 -21.90
CA PRO A 513 27.44 -25.68 -22.85
C PRO A 513 28.93 -25.68 -23.20
N ASP A 514 29.45 -26.75 -23.82
CA ASP A 514 30.80 -26.72 -24.40
C ASP A 514 30.82 -25.72 -25.57
N PRO A 515 31.56 -24.60 -25.46
CA PRO A 515 31.50 -23.53 -26.45
C PRO A 515 31.98 -23.99 -27.84
N ARG A 516 32.78 -25.06 -27.92
CA ARG A 516 33.27 -25.60 -29.19
C ARG A 516 32.16 -26.24 -30.02
N ALA A 517 31.04 -26.65 -29.40
CA ALA A 517 29.90 -27.20 -30.10
C ALA A 517 29.32 -26.20 -31.12
N ALA A 518 29.32 -24.90 -30.80
CA ALA A 518 28.83 -23.82 -31.65
C ALA A 518 29.51 -23.79 -33.04
N ARG A 519 30.78 -24.22 -33.13
CA ARG A 519 31.57 -24.22 -34.38
C ARG A 519 31.02 -25.17 -35.45
N HIS A 520 30.21 -26.14 -35.06
CA HIS A 520 29.77 -27.23 -35.94
C HIS A 520 28.27 -27.20 -36.25
N VAL A 521 27.52 -26.26 -35.66
CA VAL A 521 26.06 -26.23 -35.82
C VAL A 521 25.65 -25.76 -37.22
N ILE A 522 26.36 -24.76 -37.76
CA ILE A 522 26.07 -24.23 -39.09
C ILE A 522 26.82 -25.05 -40.14
N PRO A 523 26.12 -25.66 -41.12
CA PRO A 523 26.79 -26.37 -42.21
C PRO A 523 27.62 -25.41 -43.08
N GLU A 524 28.84 -25.82 -43.44
CA GLU A 524 29.68 -25.06 -44.39
C GLU A 524 29.02 -24.89 -45.76
N ASN A 525 28.22 -25.88 -46.19
CA ASN A 525 27.40 -25.73 -47.39
C ASN A 525 26.26 -24.73 -47.13
N ARG A 526 26.40 -23.52 -47.67
CA ARG A 526 25.46 -22.39 -47.52
C ARG A 526 24.01 -22.68 -47.88
N LEU A 527 23.74 -23.72 -48.69
CA LEU A 527 22.39 -24.11 -49.09
C LEU A 527 21.74 -25.11 -48.13
N ARG A 528 22.50 -25.74 -47.23
CA ARG A 528 21.98 -26.75 -46.31
C ARG A 528 21.32 -26.06 -45.11
N ALA A 529 20.03 -26.34 -44.90
CA ALA A 529 19.30 -25.90 -43.72
C ALA A 529 19.82 -26.58 -42.44
N TYR A 530 19.52 -25.97 -41.29
CA TYR A 530 19.83 -26.50 -39.96
C TYR A 530 18.76 -26.10 -38.96
N ASP A 531 18.72 -26.82 -37.85
CA ASP A 531 17.84 -26.52 -36.73
C ASP A 531 18.44 -25.42 -35.85
N VAL A 532 17.76 -24.27 -35.80
CA VAL A 532 18.22 -23.10 -35.02
C VAL A 532 18.28 -23.40 -33.53
N HIS A 533 17.48 -24.33 -33.01
CA HIS A 533 17.53 -24.72 -31.59
C HIS A 533 18.89 -25.30 -31.19
N ARG A 534 19.58 -26.00 -32.11
CA ARG A 534 20.95 -26.48 -31.88
C ARG A 534 21.93 -25.32 -31.68
N VAL A 535 21.71 -24.18 -32.34
CA VAL A 535 22.53 -22.97 -32.18
C VAL A 535 22.26 -22.37 -30.81
N ILE A 536 20.98 -22.20 -30.47
CA ILE A 536 20.53 -21.66 -29.18
C ILE A 536 21.12 -22.49 -28.03
N GLU A 537 20.96 -23.80 -28.06
CA GLU A 537 21.51 -24.73 -27.05
C GLU A 537 23.05 -24.70 -26.96
N SER A 538 23.75 -24.32 -28.03
CA SER A 538 25.22 -24.20 -28.03
C SER A 538 25.74 -22.91 -27.42
N ILE A 539 24.87 -21.91 -27.18
CA ILE A 539 25.23 -20.59 -26.69
C ILE A 539 24.72 -20.35 -25.26
N PHE A 540 23.45 -20.64 -25.00
CA PHE A 540 22.78 -20.27 -23.74
C PHE A 540 22.96 -21.32 -22.65
N ASP A 541 22.79 -20.93 -21.39
CA ASP A 541 22.96 -21.82 -20.23
C ASP A 541 22.03 -23.04 -20.35
N VAL A 542 22.55 -24.21 -19.97
CA VAL A 542 21.86 -25.50 -20.09
C VAL A 542 20.55 -25.45 -19.30
N GLY A 543 19.43 -25.79 -19.96
CA GLY A 543 18.10 -25.77 -19.35
C GLY A 543 17.47 -24.39 -19.17
N SER A 544 18.13 -23.31 -19.64
CA SER A 544 17.62 -21.95 -19.49
C SER A 544 16.67 -21.48 -20.59
N VAL A 545 16.48 -22.27 -21.66
CA VAL A 545 15.65 -21.86 -22.80
C VAL A 545 14.17 -22.08 -22.48
N LEU A 546 13.39 -21.01 -22.60
CA LEU A 546 11.93 -21.03 -22.59
C LEU A 546 11.43 -20.37 -23.87
N GLU A 547 11.19 -21.16 -24.90
CA GLU A 547 10.64 -20.70 -26.18
C GLU A 547 9.15 -20.37 -26.05
N LEU A 548 8.75 -19.20 -26.56
CA LEU A 548 7.38 -18.70 -26.54
C LEU A 548 6.79 -18.72 -27.96
N ARG A 549 5.53 -19.17 -28.06
CA ARG A 549 4.76 -19.29 -29.32
C ARG A 549 5.50 -20.08 -30.42
N PRO A 550 6.01 -21.30 -30.15
CA PRO A 550 6.81 -22.05 -31.12
C PRO A 550 6.09 -22.36 -32.45
N ASP A 551 4.76 -22.48 -32.44
CA ASP A 551 3.97 -22.86 -33.64
C ASP A 551 3.29 -21.68 -34.36
N TYR A 552 3.53 -20.46 -33.91
CA TYR A 552 3.04 -19.22 -34.51
C TYR A 552 4.22 -18.40 -35.02
N GLY A 553 4.10 -17.76 -36.18
CA GLY A 553 5.17 -16.94 -36.75
C GLY A 553 6.50 -17.69 -36.82
N VAL A 554 6.45 -18.97 -37.24
CA VAL A 554 7.53 -19.97 -37.10
C VAL A 554 8.85 -19.59 -37.79
N GLY A 555 8.83 -18.56 -38.65
CA GLY A 555 10.02 -17.96 -39.25
C GLY A 555 11.00 -17.34 -38.25
N ILE A 556 10.51 -16.91 -37.08
CA ILE A 556 11.34 -16.38 -36.00
C ILE A 556 11.01 -17.09 -34.68
N VAL A 557 12.05 -17.65 -34.07
CA VAL A 557 12.02 -18.14 -32.69
C VAL A 557 12.09 -16.94 -31.74
N THR A 558 11.23 -16.92 -30.74
CA THR A 558 11.26 -15.95 -29.63
C THR A 558 11.38 -16.73 -28.32
N ALA A 559 12.39 -16.47 -27.51
CA ALA A 559 12.62 -17.22 -26.28
C ALA A 559 13.20 -16.35 -25.16
N LEU A 560 12.87 -16.70 -23.92
CA LEU A 560 13.59 -16.22 -22.75
C LEU A 560 14.73 -17.20 -22.44
N VAL A 561 15.94 -16.68 -22.24
CA VAL A 561 17.17 -17.48 -22.11
C VAL A 561 18.09 -16.90 -21.04
N ARG A 562 19.15 -17.63 -20.66
CA ARG A 562 20.20 -17.10 -19.77
C ARG A 562 21.61 -17.29 -20.30
N VAL A 563 22.48 -16.36 -19.95
CA VAL A 563 23.95 -16.47 -20.10
C VAL A 563 24.58 -16.07 -18.79
N GLU A 564 25.32 -17.00 -18.17
CA GLU A 564 25.94 -16.82 -16.85
C GLU A 564 24.93 -16.40 -15.77
N GLY A 565 23.71 -16.97 -15.86
CA GLY A 565 22.62 -16.71 -14.96
C GLY A 565 21.83 -15.42 -15.21
N VAL A 566 22.29 -14.52 -16.08
CA VAL A 566 21.58 -13.28 -16.46
C VAL A 566 20.52 -13.58 -17.51
N ALA A 567 19.32 -13.01 -17.36
CA ALA A 567 18.19 -13.22 -18.27
C ALA A 567 18.29 -12.33 -19.52
N TYR A 568 17.96 -12.90 -20.68
CA TYR A 568 17.90 -12.23 -21.97
C TYR A 568 16.63 -12.62 -22.73
N GLY A 569 16.13 -11.71 -23.54
CA GLY A 569 15.25 -12.05 -24.65
C GLY A 569 16.07 -12.49 -25.87
N LEU A 570 15.61 -13.51 -26.59
CA LEU A 570 16.23 -14.02 -27.80
C LEU A 570 15.24 -13.94 -28.97
N ILE A 571 15.71 -13.42 -30.10
CA ILE A 571 15.08 -13.62 -31.40
C ILE A 571 16.04 -14.33 -32.36
N ALA A 572 15.55 -15.32 -33.12
CA ALA A 572 16.39 -16.06 -34.07
C ALA A 572 15.63 -16.48 -35.32
N ASN A 573 16.22 -16.31 -36.51
CA ASN A 573 15.60 -16.78 -37.75
C ASN A 573 15.68 -18.31 -37.87
N SER A 574 14.58 -18.96 -38.30
CA SER A 574 14.55 -20.40 -38.55
C SER A 574 14.69 -20.71 -40.04
N THR A 575 15.73 -21.46 -40.42
CA THR A 575 15.96 -21.80 -41.83
C THR A 575 14.98 -22.84 -42.38
N HIS A 576 14.28 -23.55 -41.50
CA HIS A 576 13.22 -24.50 -41.86
C HIS A 576 11.98 -23.81 -42.45
N HIS A 577 11.80 -22.51 -42.16
CA HIS A 577 10.70 -21.72 -42.69
C HIS A 577 11.20 -20.76 -43.76
N LEU A 578 10.76 -20.93 -45.01
CA LEU A 578 11.04 -20.02 -46.12
C LEU A 578 12.54 -19.68 -46.28
N GLY A 579 13.44 -20.60 -45.90
CA GLY A 579 14.89 -20.39 -45.94
C GLY A 579 15.42 -19.31 -45.00
N GLY A 580 14.66 -18.92 -43.96
CA GLY A 580 14.94 -17.87 -42.99
C GLY A 580 14.28 -16.51 -43.31
N ALA A 581 13.45 -16.43 -44.35
CA ALA A 581 12.78 -15.19 -44.71
C ALA A 581 11.77 -14.77 -43.62
N ILE A 582 11.66 -13.46 -43.39
CA ILE A 582 10.74 -12.89 -42.41
C ILE A 582 9.42 -12.58 -43.10
N ASP A 583 8.37 -13.33 -42.80
CA ASP A 583 7.01 -13.08 -43.29
C ASP A 583 6.20 -12.21 -42.31
N ALA A 584 4.99 -11.83 -42.73
CA ALA A 584 4.14 -10.90 -42.00
C ALA A 584 3.86 -11.37 -40.56
N GLU A 585 3.62 -12.67 -40.38
CA GLU A 585 3.31 -13.25 -39.08
C GLU A 585 4.54 -13.33 -38.16
N ALA A 586 5.70 -13.78 -38.66
CA ALA A 586 6.93 -13.80 -37.87
C ALA A 586 7.37 -12.38 -37.48
N ALA A 587 7.12 -11.37 -38.33
CA ALA A 587 7.38 -9.97 -38.00
C ALA A 587 6.50 -9.45 -36.86
N ASP A 588 5.21 -9.82 -36.82
CA ASP A 588 4.32 -9.45 -35.71
C ASP A 588 4.76 -10.11 -34.41
N LYS A 589 5.06 -11.43 -34.44
CA LYS A 589 5.59 -12.19 -33.30
C LYS A 589 6.86 -11.56 -32.74
N ALA A 590 7.84 -11.29 -33.61
CA ALA A 590 9.09 -10.67 -33.20
C ALA A 590 8.85 -9.27 -32.61
N GLY A 591 7.99 -8.45 -33.24
CA GLY A 591 7.62 -7.14 -32.73
C GLY A 591 7.03 -7.19 -31.32
N ASP A 592 6.08 -8.09 -31.07
CA ASP A 592 5.49 -8.26 -29.72
C ASP A 592 6.55 -8.65 -28.68
N PHE A 593 7.47 -9.54 -29.04
CA PHE A 593 8.53 -9.98 -28.14
C PHE A 593 9.56 -8.88 -27.85
N LEU A 594 9.88 -8.03 -28.84
CA LEU A 594 10.69 -6.82 -28.62
C LEU A 594 10.01 -5.88 -27.61
N ALA A 595 8.69 -5.69 -27.73
CA ALA A 595 7.93 -4.84 -26.82
C ALA A 595 7.88 -5.42 -25.39
N LEU A 596 7.76 -6.74 -25.25
CA LEU A 596 7.85 -7.44 -23.96
C LEU A 596 9.20 -7.18 -23.29
N CYS A 597 10.30 -7.43 -24.01
CA CYS A 597 11.66 -7.27 -23.47
C CYS A 597 11.96 -5.81 -23.10
N GLU A 598 11.56 -4.85 -23.93
CA GLU A 598 11.70 -3.42 -23.63
C GLU A 598 10.93 -3.01 -22.35
N SER A 599 9.69 -3.49 -22.21
CA SER A 599 8.82 -3.16 -21.08
C SER A 599 9.38 -3.68 -19.75
N PHE A 600 9.97 -4.87 -19.78
CA PHE A 600 10.55 -5.52 -18.59
C PHE A 600 12.07 -5.38 -18.48
N ARG A 601 12.68 -4.50 -19.27
CA ARG A 601 14.11 -4.18 -19.23
C ARG A 601 15.04 -5.36 -19.48
N LEU A 602 14.61 -6.35 -20.26
CA LEU A 602 15.46 -7.48 -20.64
C LEU A 602 16.37 -7.12 -21.81
N PRO A 603 17.69 -7.31 -21.70
CA PRO A 603 18.58 -7.20 -22.84
C PRO A 603 18.26 -8.27 -23.89
N LEU A 604 18.49 -7.94 -25.16
CA LEU A 604 18.12 -8.75 -26.31
C LEU A 604 19.34 -9.32 -27.02
N VAL A 605 19.26 -10.59 -27.42
CA VAL A 605 20.17 -11.25 -28.34
C VAL A 605 19.44 -11.57 -29.64
N SER A 606 20.02 -11.18 -30.77
CA SER A 606 19.47 -11.42 -32.10
C SER A 606 20.39 -12.34 -32.90
N LEU A 607 19.93 -13.55 -33.18
CA LEU A 607 20.64 -14.53 -34.01
C LEU A 607 20.10 -14.48 -35.45
N CYS A 608 20.86 -13.84 -36.33
CA CYS A 608 20.42 -13.54 -37.68
C CYS A 608 20.87 -14.60 -38.71
N ASP A 609 19.91 -15.18 -39.41
CA ASP A 609 20.12 -15.99 -40.61
C ASP A 609 18.95 -15.81 -41.57
N THR A 610 18.85 -14.61 -42.16
CA THR A 610 17.73 -14.22 -43.02
C THR A 610 18.17 -13.73 -44.40
N PRO A 611 17.51 -14.17 -45.49
CA PRO A 611 17.62 -13.56 -46.81
C PRO A 611 16.92 -12.19 -46.92
N GLY A 612 16.26 -11.74 -45.85
CA GLY A 612 15.47 -10.52 -45.80
C GLY A 612 13.98 -10.81 -45.54
N PHE A 613 13.15 -9.79 -45.77
CA PHE A 613 11.71 -9.98 -45.75
C PHE A 613 11.24 -10.89 -46.88
N MET A 614 10.17 -11.64 -46.63
CA MET A 614 9.45 -12.34 -47.68
C MET A 614 8.88 -11.31 -48.67
N VAL A 615 8.94 -11.62 -49.95
CA VAL A 615 8.53 -10.73 -51.05
C VAL A 615 7.62 -11.48 -52.02
N GLY A 616 6.85 -10.72 -52.79
CA GLY A 616 5.98 -11.24 -53.84
C GLY A 616 4.52 -10.87 -53.61
N PRO A 617 3.66 -10.96 -54.65
CA PRO A 617 2.29 -10.47 -54.58
C PRO A 617 1.45 -11.10 -53.46
N ASP A 618 1.74 -12.34 -53.05
CA ASP A 618 1.01 -13.01 -51.97
C ASP A 618 1.38 -12.47 -50.59
N ALA A 619 2.66 -12.20 -50.32
CA ALA A 619 3.11 -11.58 -49.07
C ALA A 619 2.46 -10.19 -48.88
N GLU A 620 2.27 -9.43 -49.95
CA GLU A 620 1.64 -8.12 -49.88
C GLU A 620 0.15 -8.18 -49.49
N LYS A 621 -0.56 -9.29 -49.77
CA LYS A 621 -1.96 -9.49 -49.34
C LYS A 621 -2.09 -9.60 -47.82
N GLU A 622 -1.02 -9.99 -47.13
CA GLU A 622 -0.96 -10.13 -45.67
C GLU A 622 -0.68 -8.79 -44.96
N ALA A 623 -0.65 -7.68 -45.70
CA ALA A 623 -0.27 -6.35 -45.23
C ALA A 623 1.19 -6.26 -44.76
N ALA A 624 2.09 -6.99 -45.43
CA ALA A 624 3.53 -7.02 -45.22
C ALA A 624 4.14 -5.63 -44.96
N VAL A 625 3.86 -4.64 -45.81
CA VAL A 625 4.38 -3.26 -45.66
C VAL A 625 4.12 -2.68 -44.26
N ARG A 626 2.91 -2.87 -43.70
CA ARG A 626 2.57 -2.33 -42.38
C ARG A 626 3.21 -3.14 -41.25
N ARG A 627 3.18 -4.47 -41.35
CA ARG A 627 3.69 -5.37 -40.31
C ARG A 627 5.23 -5.33 -40.21
N PHE A 628 5.93 -5.33 -41.34
CA PHE A 628 7.37 -5.07 -41.38
C PHE A 628 7.71 -3.67 -40.87
N GLY A 629 6.91 -2.66 -41.23
CA GLY A 629 7.05 -1.31 -40.67
C GLY A 629 6.91 -1.26 -39.14
N ARG A 630 6.01 -2.07 -38.56
CA ARG A 630 5.87 -2.19 -37.10
C ARG A 630 7.13 -2.75 -36.45
N MET A 631 7.76 -3.77 -37.05
CA MET A 631 9.02 -4.33 -36.55
C MET A 631 10.13 -3.27 -36.48
N PHE A 632 10.26 -2.42 -37.51
CA PHE A 632 11.20 -1.28 -37.48
C PHE A 632 10.87 -0.26 -36.39
N VAL A 633 9.58 0.10 -36.23
CA VAL A 633 9.16 1.06 -35.20
C VAL A 633 9.47 0.54 -33.80
N LEU A 634 9.27 -0.76 -33.55
CA LEU A 634 9.56 -1.38 -32.25
C LEU A 634 11.05 -1.53 -32.01
N GLY A 635 11.82 -1.95 -33.02
CA GLY A 635 13.29 -1.97 -32.97
C GLY A 635 13.89 -0.60 -32.64
N ALA A 636 13.39 0.46 -33.28
CA ALA A 636 13.86 1.83 -33.05
C ALA A 636 13.47 2.42 -31.68
N ARG A 637 12.56 1.76 -30.94
CA ARG A 637 12.14 2.17 -29.59
C ARG A 637 12.89 1.46 -28.48
N LEU A 638 13.69 0.45 -28.80
CA LEU A 638 14.48 -0.27 -27.81
C LEU A 638 15.43 0.71 -27.10
N THR A 639 15.38 0.68 -25.78
CA THR A 639 16.37 1.35 -24.91
C THR A 639 17.11 0.34 -24.03
N VAL A 640 16.72 -0.93 -24.08
CA VAL A 640 17.51 -2.07 -23.59
C VAL A 640 18.67 -2.39 -24.55
N PRO A 641 19.79 -2.95 -24.06
CA PRO A 641 20.87 -3.42 -24.92
C PRO A 641 20.41 -4.49 -25.90
N LEU A 642 20.88 -4.39 -27.15
CA LEU A 642 20.69 -5.40 -28.19
C LEU A 642 22.06 -5.83 -28.70
N GLY A 643 22.35 -7.13 -28.71
CA GLY A 643 23.52 -7.70 -29.37
C GLY A 643 23.09 -8.58 -30.54
N MET A 644 23.76 -8.46 -31.68
CA MET A 644 23.44 -9.22 -32.87
C MET A 644 24.61 -10.12 -33.29
N ILE A 645 24.30 -11.38 -33.56
CA ILE A 645 25.22 -12.37 -34.13
C ILE A 645 24.63 -12.88 -35.44
N ILE A 646 25.32 -12.63 -36.55
CA ILE A 646 24.96 -13.16 -37.86
C ILE A 646 25.53 -14.57 -37.99
N LEU A 647 24.65 -15.56 -37.96
CA LEU A 647 25.01 -16.97 -38.07
C LEU A 647 25.45 -17.31 -39.50
N ARG A 648 24.69 -16.85 -40.49
CA ARG A 648 24.97 -17.05 -41.91
C ARG A 648 24.43 -15.90 -42.75
N LYS A 649 23.15 -15.83 -43.06
CA LYS A 649 22.61 -14.81 -43.97
C LYS A 649 22.26 -13.51 -43.24
N GLY A 650 22.81 -12.39 -43.71
CA GLY A 650 22.46 -11.04 -43.24
C GLY A 650 22.12 -10.13 -44.42
N TYR A 651 20.97 -10.34 -45.05
CA TYR A 651 20.57 -9.62 -46.26
C TYR A 651 19.42 -8.62 -46.07
N GLY A 652 19.60 -7.44 -46.70
CA GLY A 652 18.54 -6.46 -46.93
C GLY A 652 17.85 -5.92 -45.67
N LEU A 653 16.65 -5.37 -45.88
CA LEU A 653 15.87 -4.73 -44.81
C LEU A 653 15.43 -5.70 -43.71
N GLY A 654 15.25 -6.98 -44.01
CA GLY A 654 14.91 -7.98 -42.99
C GLY A 654 16.06 -8.18 -41.99
N ALA A 655 17.31 -8.28 -42.47
CA ALA A 655 18.46 -8.34 -41.59
C ALA A 655 18.64 -7.04 -40.78
N MET A 656 18.38 -5.87 -41.38
CA MET A 656 18.38 -4.60 -40.65
C MET A 656 17.31 -4.58 -39.55
N ALA A 657 16.11 -5.10 -39.82
CA ALA A 657 15.05 -5.18 -38.82
C ALA A 657 15.42 -6.11 -37.65
N MET A 658 16.09 -7.24 -37.91
CA MET A 658 16.65 -8.12 -36.85
C MET A 658 17.69 -7.40 -35.98
N ALA A 659 18.32 -6.34 -36.49
CA ALA A 659 19.28 -5.49 -35.77
C ALA A 659 18.62 -4.31 -35.04
N GLY A 660 17.29 -4.22 -35.00
CA GLY A 660 16.58 -3.03 -34.46
C GLY A 660 16.45 -1.87 -35.46
N GLY A 661 16.80 -2.09 -36.72
CA GLY A 661 16.59 -1.16 -37.84
C GLY A 661 17.86 -0.78 -38.60
N SER A 662 19.04 -1.08 -38.06
CA SER A 662 20.34 -0.81 -38.67
C SER A 662 21.42 -1.66 -38.01
N PHE A 663 22.46 -2.08 -38.75
CA PHE A 663 23.61 -2.80 -38.16
C PHE A 663 24.44 -1.94 -37.19
N ARG A 664 24.13 -0.65 -37.05
CA ARG A 664 24.71 0.25 -36.04
C ARG A 664 23.83 0.45 -34.80
N ALA A 665 22.61 -0.08 -34.79
CA ALA A 665 21.71 0.03 -33.64
C ALA A 665 22.09 -0.92 -32.49
N PRO A 666 22.52 -2.18 -32.74
CA PRO A 666 23.02 -3.05 -31.67
C PRO A 666 24.27 -2.48 -30.99
N GLN A 667 24.49 -2.85 -29.73
CA GLN A 667 25.73 -2.58 -29.01
C GLN A 667 26.92 -3.32 -29.63
N PHE A 668 26.66 -4.49 -30.24
CA PHE A 668 27.58 -5.14 -31.15
C PHE A 668 26.83 -5.81 -32.31
N THR A 669 27.42 -5.77 -33.49
CA THR A 669 27.00 -6.54 -34.66
C THR A 669 28.18 -7.36 -35.16
N VAL A 670 28.24 -8.62 -34.73
CA VAL A 670 29.30 -9.57 -35.10
C VAL A 670 28.76 -10.67 -36.00
N ALA A 671 29.64 -11.40 -36.68
CA ALA A 671 29.26 -12.56 -37.47
C ALA A 671 30.10 -13.78 -37.12
N TRP A 672 29.52 -14.96 -37.30
CA TRP A 672 30.28 -16.21 -37.38
C TRP A 672 31.00 -16.32 -38.73
N PRO A 673 32.00 -17.21 -38.89
CA PRO A 673 32.77 -17.33 -40.13
C PRO A 673 31.93 -17.69 -41.35
N THR A 674 30.78 -18.32 -41.14
CA THR A 674 29.77 -18.67 -42.15
C THR A 674 28.94 -17.47 -42.64
N GLY A 675 29.12 -16.28 -42.05
CA GLY A 675 28.38 -15.08 -42.37
C GLY A 675 28.53 -14.61 -43.83
N GLU A 676 27.43 -14.15 -44.42
CA GLU A 676 27.32 -13.55 -45.73
C GLU A 676 26.37 -12.33 -45.68
N ILE A 677 26.87 -11.16 -46.09
CA ILE A 677 26.22 -9.85 -45.92
C ILE A 677 25.96 -9.21 -47.29
N GLY A 678 24.84 -8.49 -47.42
CA GLY A 678 24.58 -7.69 -48.62
C GLY A 678 23.23 -6.98 -48.62
N GLY A 679 23.04 -6.04 -49.55
CA GLY A 679 21.77 -5.31 -49.68
C GLY A 679 20.59 -6.17 -50.17
N MET A 680 20.87 -7.27 -50.87
CA MET A 680 19.91 -8.28 -51.31
C MET A 680 20.61 -9.63 -51.51
N GLY A 681 19.86 -10.72 -51.70
CA GLY A 681 20.43 -12.03 -52.00
C GLY A 681 21.33 -12.02 -53.24
N LEU A 682 22.45 -12.73 -53.19
CA LEU A 682 23.51 -12.68 -54.20
C LEU A 682 23.02 -13.05 -55.61
N GLU A 683 22.13 -14.05 -55.70
CA GLU A 683 21.52 -14.50 -56.94
C GLU A 683 20.66 -13.40 -57.57
N GLY A 684 19.91 -12.65 -56.75
CA GLY A 684 19.11 -11.51 -57.19
C GLY A 684 19.98 -10.34 -57.65
N ALA A 685 21.02 -10.02 -56.88
CA ALA A 685 21.98 -8.96 -57.20
C ALA A 685 22.66 -9.22 -58.55
N VAL A 686 23.09 -10.46 -58.81
CA VAL A 686 23.72 -10.84 -60.08
C VAL A 686 22.75 -10.75 -61.24
N ARG A 687 21.51 -11.27 -61.10
CA ARG A 687 20.49 -11.19 -62.15
C ARG A 687 20.17 -9.75 -62.55
N LEU A 688 20.11 -8.84 -61.57
CA LEU A 688 19.80 -7.44 -61.81
C LEU A 688 21.01 -6.71 -62.41
N GLY A 689 22.17 -6.79 -61.74
CA GLY A 689 23.37 -6.04 -62.08
C GLY A 689 24.02 -6.47 -63.41
N PHE A 690 23.94 -7.76 -63.74
CA PHE A 690 24.51 -8.33 -64.95
C PHE A 690 23.44 -8.74 -65.98
N SER A 691 22.22 -8.20 -65.86
CA SER A 691 21.09 -8.52 -66.74
C SER A 691 21.42 -8.41 -68.23
N LYS A 692 22.14 -7.36 -68.63
CA LYS A 692 22.57 -7.14 -70.02
C LYS A 692 23.60 -8.18 -70.49
N GLU A 693 24.56 -8.53 -69.64
CA GLU A 693 25.61 -9.50 -69.95
C GLU A 693 25.06 -10.92 -70.04
N LEU A 694 24.17 -11.29 -69.10
CA LEU A 694 23.47 -12.56 -69.11
C LEU A 694 22.53 -12.69 -70.33
N ALA A 695 21.84 -11.61 -70.71
CA ALA A 695 20.97 -11.61 -71.89
C ALA A 695 21.75 -11.65 -73.22
N ALA A 696 22.98 -11.16 -73.23
CA ALA A 696 23.85 -11.20 -74.41
C ALA A 696 24.30 -12.63 -74.74
N GLU A 697 24.49 -13.49 -73.74
CA GLU A 697 24.80 -14.91 -73.94
C GLU A 697 23.57 -15.68 -74.40
N GLN A 698 23.55 -16.19 -75.64
CA GLN A 698 22.38 -16.84 -76.25
C GLN A 698 22.27 -18.33 -75.91
N ASP A 699 23.38 -18.99 -75.58
CA ASP A 699 23.38 -20.40 -75.17
C ASP A 699 22.89 -20.52 -73.71
N PRO A 700 21.77 -21.20 -73.44
CA PRO A 700 21.24 -21.36 -72.09
C PRO A 700 22.23 -22.02 -71.11
N ILE A 701 23.08 -22.94 -71.58
CA ILE A 701 24.07 -23.63 -70.75
C ILE A 701 25.20 -22.66 -70.38
N GLN A 702 25.73 -21.92 -71.34
CA GLN A 702 26.79 -20.94 -71.09
C GLN A 702 26.29 -19.76 -70.26
N ARG A 703 25.04 -19.32 -70.46
CA ARG A 703 24.38 -18.30 -69.63
C ARG A 703 24.27 -18.75 -68.17
N GLN A 704 23.88 -20.00 -67.94
CA GLN A 704 23.80 -20.56 -66.59
C GLN A 704 25.20 -20.66 -65.94
N GLN A 705 26.21 -21.12 -66.69
CA GLN A 705 27.60 -21.16 -66.20
C GLN A 705 28.15 -19.77 -65.87
N LEU A 706 27.86 -18.77 -66.70
CA LEU A 706 28.22 -17.37 -66.45
C LEU A 706 27.52 -16.84 -65.20
N PHE A 707 26.22 -17.11 -65.05
CA PHE A 707 25.46 -16.75 -63.86
C PHE A 707 26.07 -17.37 -62.59
N ASP A 708 26.32 -18.68 -62.59
CA ASP A 708 26.91 -19.38 -61.45
C ASP A 708 28.31 -18.87 -61.11
N LYS A 709 29.12 -18.54 -62.14
CA LYS A 709 30.43 -17.91 -61.96
C LYS A 709 30.33 -16.53 -61.31
N LEU A 710 29.40 -15.69 -61.77
CA LEU A 710 29.19 -14.34 -61.20
C LEU A 710 28.65 -14.42 -59.77
N VAL A 711 27.76 -15.36 -59.46
CA VAL A 711 27.27 -15.62 -58.10
C VAL A 711 28.42 -16.08 -57.19
N ALA A 712 29.26 -17.01 -57.65
CA ALA A 712 30.42 -17.46 -56.89
C ALA A 712 31.42 -16.32 -56.62
N ALA A 713 31.63 -15.42 -57.58
CA ALA A 713 32.47 -14.23 -57.40
C ALA A 713 31.84 -13.24 -56.41
N ALA A 714 30.54 -12.92 -56.56
CA ALA A 714 29.79 -12.06 -55.66
C ALA A 714 29.80 -12.62 -54.22
N TYR A 715 29.74 -13.94 -54.07
CA TYR A 715 29.87 -14.60 -52.76
C TYR A 715 31.22 -14.33 -52.10
N GLN A 716 32.35 -14.42 -52.81
CA GLN A 716 33.66 -14.08 -52.22
C GLN A 716 33.71 -12.63 -51.71
N HIS A 717 32.99 -11.72 -52.37
CA HIS A 717 32.86 -10.33 -51.94
C HIS A 717 31.80 -10.10 -50.86
N GLY A 718 30.87 -11.04 -50.66
CA GLY A 718 29.81 -10.97 -49.65
C GLY A 718 30.12 -11.67 -48.33
N LYS A 719 31.26 -12.37 -48.22
CA LYS A 719 31.65 -13.05 -46.98
C LYS A 719 31.81 -12.08 -45.82
N ALA A 720 31.50 -12.51 -44.60
CA ALA A 720 31.65 -11.72 -43.38
C ALA A 720 33.05 -11.12 -43.24
N LEU A 721 34.11 -11.90 -43.52
CA LEU A 721 35.49 -11.41 -43.49
C LEU A 721 35.71 -10.19 -44.39
N ARG A 722 35.07 -10.15 -45.57
CA ARG A 722 35.14 -9.00 -46.46
C ARG A 722 34.39 -7.81 -45.86
N SER A 723 33.16 -8.01 -45.40
CA SER A 723 32.37 -6.92 -44.79
C SER A 723 33.01 -6.33 -43.53
N ALA A 724 33.75 -7.14 -42.76
CA ALA A 724 34.53 -6.65 -41.63
C ALA A 724 35.69 -5.72 -42.04
N THR A 725 36.32 -5.92 -43.21
CA THR A 725 37.39 -5.02 -43.68
C THR A 725 36.92 -3.59 -43.94
N THR A 726 35.62 -3.41 -44.20
CA THR A 726 34.98 -2.10 -44.38
C THR A 726 34.22 -1.64 -43.14
N PHE A 727 34.36 -2.36 -42.02
CA PHE A 727 33.71 -2.08 -40.75
C PHE A 727 32.17 -2.07 -40.85
N GLU A 728 31.57 -2.85 -41.75
CA GLU A 728 30.11 -3.08 -41.76
C GLU A 728 29.67 -3.99 -40.60
N LEU A 729 30.63 -4.77 -40.07
CA LEU A 729 30.53 -5.61 -38.88
C LEU A 729 31.61 -5.18 -37.89
N ASP A 730 31.34 -5.33 -36.59
CA ASP A 730 32.32 -5.01 -35.56
C ASP A 730 33.42 -6.06 -35.48
N ASP A 731 33.10 -7.34 -35.74
CA ASP A 731 34.07 -8.43 -35.85
C ASP A 731 33.50 -9.66 -36.59
N VAL A 732 34.39 -10.55 -37.02
CA VAL A 732 34.08 -11.94 -37.40
C VAL A 732 34.72 -12.88 -36.38
N ILE A 733 33.89 -13.45 -35.52
CA ILE A 733 34.33 -14.14 -34.29
C ILE A 733 34.39 -15.65 -34.47
N ASP A 734 35.15 -16.34 -33.61
CA ASP A 734 34.96 -17.77 -33.41
C ASP A 734 33.55 -18.00 -32.80
N PRO A 735 32.72 -18.92 -33.32
CA PRO A 735 31.43 -19.23 -32.72
C PRO A 735 31.48 -19.54 -31.22
N ALA A 736 32.60 -20.10 -30.74
CA ALA A 736 32.85 -20.37 -29.32
C ALA A 736 32.90 -19.10 -28.44
N ASP A 737 33.20 -17.94 -29.02
CA ASP A 737 33.33 -16.66 -28.30
C ASP A 737 31.99 -15.92 -28.16
N SER A 738 30.89 -16.45 -28.74
CA SER A 738 29.56 -15.81 -28.72
C SER A 738 29.13 -15.36 -27.33
N ARG A 739 29.37 -16.20 -26.30
CA ARG A 739 29.04 -15.88 -24.91
C ARG A 739 29.83 -14.68 -24.38
N ALA A 740 31.12 -14.59 -24.70
CA ALA A 740 31.99 -13.50 -24.25
C ALA A 740 31.55 -12.12 -24.81
N TRP A 741 30.89 -12.10 -25.96
CA TRP A 741 30.26 -10.90 -26.52
C TRP A 741 28.92 -10.61 -25.86
N ILE A 742 28.06 -11.64 -25.70
CA ILE A 742 26.74 -11.49 -25.06
C ILE A 742 26.87 -10.96 -23.62
N THR A 743 27.85 -11.41 -22.84
CA THR A 743 28.07 -10.93 -21.46
C THR A 743 28.52 -9.47 -21.38
N ARG A 744 28.83 -8.80 -22.49
CA ARG A 744 29.08 -7.35 -22.55
C ARG A 744 27.79 -6.53 -22.68
N LEU A 745 26.66 -7.16 -22.99
CA LEU A 745 25.35 -6.53 -22.85
C LEU A 745 25.04 -6.42 -21.36
N PRO A 746 24.93 -5.21 -20.80
CA PRO A 746 24.66 -5.05 -19.37
C PRO A 746 23.29 -5.67 -19.02
N GLY A 747 23.28 -6.50 -17.97
CA GLY A 747 22.02 -6.93 -17.33
C GLY A 747 21.35 -5.74 -16.68
N GLY A 748 20.02 -5.62 -16.86
CA GLY A 748 19.19 -4.58 -16.26
C GLY A 748 19.04 -4.69 -14.76
#